data_AF-A0AAU4UK81-F1
#
_entry.id   AF-A0AAU4UK81-F1
#
_cell.length_a   1.000
_cell.length_b   1.000
_cell.length_c   1.000
_cell.angle_alpha   90.00
_cell.angle_beta   90.00
_cell.angle_gamma   90.00
#
_symmetry.space_group_name_H-M   'P 1'
#
loop_
_entity.id
_entity.type
_entity.pdbx_description
1 polymer ?
#
loop_
_entity_poly.entity_id
_entity_poly.type
_entity_poly.pdbx_seq_one_letter_code
_entity_poly.pdbx_strand_id
1 'polypeptide(L)'
;MQRSFTLLAVLLAVQWAVMVTTSPELDALLVVSGWWFVLILLVEAFRAWRCLLAAPDAWLVCGAVLLVYTAMALSPPGDIVVGARGNPALIAAVLAAGFLTPVRAWAVCVVVFVAQVVACLPLGGPSGALESLWPGISGALAAGVLTRVMRSAAVRADHAQEALLAAQAQEAQAEGRRSAHRTFQRMLHDDVATALRAVAGRGVTQAEARRTCADAVAAMARAPMAPVTSSTRNLAQDIEELGTVLPIETTFHIEGEVQVPTPVANAMLAAAREALRNVDRHAFASAVSVRLSEDGHGVVLIVSDDGVGFSPTRSHRSSWGLSRSVVDRMAEVGGTADVISTEGAGTSVRLEWTRDAAPPVAAARPDKAALIAFAVGDMRTPLAAVCVPYLLSMYVIAVVHSDATASADRLTVWFSVLVLITLALIVRADRPVSGWVSLGSTTVALGGLLYALSVIPPDSLDNFDSWPIGALTPLFVVLLTTRSVREAVIPLVLEEIAILSLIATGGLVADSPAAVLPALLAPVFGVVMVWIIVRTVVGLGAVVAEANRDQVAIAVAEAGHEARTALHQRRIEEIGAQLLPFLREIAEGSEQRAWHELREQAQLLETTARDELHLPGVIDAEVRDRLDVARRAGCVVRFQSDSDAVYPPLVLRDLLATALTGSEPPLRLTLSLYPGTEQVEVSLVTVPGDAARSARLRRSFAGFAPVVDDLPEATCAHLVVRQGGGTPPISGT
;
A
#
# COMPACT_ATOMS: atom_id res chain seq x y z
N MET A 1 -10.18 -10.81 -19.06
CA MET A 1 -10.04 -11.33 -20.44
C MET A 1 -10.91 -12.55 -20.68
N GLN A 2 -10.73 -13.68 -19.98
CA GLN A 2 -11.52 -14.91 -20.21
C GLN A 2 -13.04 -14.68 -20.07
N ARG A 3 -13.49 -14.02 -19.00
CA ARG A 3 -14.92 -13.68 -18.85
C ARG A 3 -15.46 -12.72 -19.93
N SER A 4 -14.61 -11.86 -20.49
CA SER A 4 -14.98 -11.00 -21.64
C SER A 4 -15.18 -11.84 -22.89
N PHE A 5 -14.34 -12.86 -23.08
CA PHE A 5 -14.45 -13.82 -24.17
C PHE A 5 -15.75 -14.63 -24.10
N THR A 6 -16.24 -15.00 -22.91
CA THR A 6 -17.54 -15.68 -22.74
C THR A 6 -18.66 -14.97 -23.47
N LEU A 7 -18.78 -13.65 -23.30
CA LEU A 7 -19.86 -12.89 -23.92
C LEU A 7 -19.73 -12.90 -25.45
N LEU A 8 -18.53 -12.65 -25.97
CA LEU A 8 -18.26 -12.69 -27.41
C LEU A 8 -18.61 -14.06 -28.00
N ALA A 9 -18.17 -15.14 -27.35
CA ALA A 9 -18.43 -16.51 -27.79
C ALA A 9 -19.93 -16.86 -27.77
N VAL A 10 -20.67 -16.48 -26.72
CA VAL A 10 -22.13 -16.70 -26.64
C VAL A 10 -22.86 -15.94 -27.74
N LEU A 11 -22.55 -14.66 -27.93
CA LEU A 11 -23.22 -13.83 -28.94
C LEU A 11 -22.98 -14.37 -30.36
N LEU A 12 -21.73 -14.73 -30.69
CA LEU A 12 -21.40 -15.33 -31.97
C LEU A 12 -22.03 -16.71 -32.16
N ALA A 13 -22.12 -17.52 -31.10
CA ALA A 13 -22.82 -18.80 -31.12
C ALA A 13 -24.31 -18.62 -31.40
N VAL A 14 -24.97 -17.65 -30.76
CA VAL A 14 -26.39 -17.33 -31.01
C VAL A 14 -26.58 -16.87 -32.45
N GLN A 15 -25.73 -15.99 -32.96
CA GLN A 15 -25.82 -15.51 -34.33
C GLN A 15 -25.72 -16.64 -35.35
N TRP A 16 -24.76 -17.56 -35.16
CA TRP A 16 -24.60 -18.73 -36.02
C TRP A 16 -25.75 -19.74 -35.87
N ALA A 17 -26.28 -19.94 -34.66
CA ALA A 17 -27.43 -20.81 -34.43
C ALA A 17 -28.69 -20.29 -35.13
N VAL A 18 -28.91 -18.96 -35.13
CA VAL A 18 -30.01 -18.33 -35.87
C VAL A 18 -29.78 -18.50 -37.37
N MET A 19 -28.60 -18.16 -37.88
CA MET A 19 -28.28 -18.31 -39.31
C MET A 19 -28.51 -19.73 -39.80
N VAL A 20 -28.03 -20.75 -39.08
CA VAL A 20 -28.18 -22.15 -39.46
C VAL A 20 -29.63 -22.64 -39.38
N THR A 21 -30.47 -22.06 -38.52
CA THR A 21 -31.88 -22.46 -38.37
C THR A 21 -32.84 -21.74 -39.31
N THR A 22 -32.56 -20.48 -39.67
CA THR A 22 -33.48 -19.64 -40.42
C THR A 22 -33.17 -19.52 -41.91
N SER A 23 -32.03 -20.05 -42.37
CA SER A 23 -31.62 -19.98 -43.78
C SER A 23 -32.00 -21.30 -44.49
N PRO A 24 -33.06 -21.32 -45.30
CA PRO A 24 -33.67 -22.54 -45.81
C PRO A 24 -32.85 -23.25 -46.90
N GLU A 25 -31.89 -22.57 -47.55
CA GLU A 25 -31.09 -23.12 -48.66
C GLU A 25 -29.66 -23.54 -48.28
N LEU A 26 -29.35 -23.67 -46.99
CA LEU A 26 -28.00 -24.08 -46.56
C LEU A 26 -27.73 -25.57 -46.86
N ASP A 27 -26.57 -25.83 -47.47
CA ASP A 27 -26.09 -27.20 -47.70
C ASP A 27 -25.88 -27.97 -46.38
N ALA A 28 -26.11 -29.28 -46.41
CA ALA A 28 -26.03 -30.13 -45.22
C ALA A 28 -24.65 -30.07 -44.54
N LEU A 29 -23.56 -29.96 -45.31
CA LEU A 29 -22.20 -29.84 -44.77
C LEU A 29 -22.03 -28.55 -43.96
N LEU A 30 -22.63 -27.46 -44.42
CA LEU A 30 -22.57 -26.16 -43.75
C LEU A 30 -23.45 -26.13 -42.50
N VAL A 31 -24.63 -26.76 -42.54
CA VAL A 31 -25.49 -26.92 -41.36
C VAL A 31 -24.78 -27.70 -40.26
N VAL A 32 -24.16 -28.84 -40.60
CA VAL A 32 -23.44 -29.68 -39.63
C VAL A 32 -22.21 -28.97 -39.06
N SER A 33 -21.39 -28.36 -39.92
CA SER A 33 -20.20 -27.62 -39.47
C SER A 33 -20.57 -26.37 -38.66
N GLY A 34 -21.67 -25.68 -39.00
CA GLY A 34 -22.20 -24.55 -38.25
C GLY A 34 -22.67 -24.94 -36.84
N TRP A 35 -23.45 -26.03 -36.70
CA TRP A 35 -23.84 -26.53 -35.38
C TRP A 35 -22.66 -27.02 -34.55
N TRP A 36 -21.68 -27.65 -35.19
CA TRP A 36 -20.43 -28.05 -34.54
C TRP A 36 -19.66 -26.83 -34.00
N PHE A 37 -19.56 -25.77 -34.79
CA PHE A 37 -18.96 -24.50 -34.38
C PHE A 37 -19.71 -23.87 -33.20
N VAL A 38 -21.04 -23.80 -33.25
CA VAL A 38 -21.89 -23.31 -32.15
C VAL A 38 -21.63 -24.09 -30.86
N LEU A 39 -21.59 -25.42 -30.93
CA LEU A 39 -21.32 -26.27 -29.77
C LEU A 39 -19.95 -25.98 -29.15
N ILE A 40 -18.90 -25.89 -29.98
CA ILE A 40 -17.55 -25.55 -29.52
C ILE A 40 -17.53 -24.18 -28.85
N LEU A 41 -18.19 -23.17 -29.44
CA LEU A 41 -18.25 -21.84 -28.84
C LEU A 41 -18.96 -21.83 -27.48
N LEU A 42 -20.04 -22.60 -27.29
CA LEU A 42 -20.72 -22.69 -26.00
C LEU A 42 -19.87 -23.39 -24.93
N VAL A 43 -19.15 -24.45 -25.31
CA VAL A 43 -18.20 -25.13 -24.41
C VAL A 43 -17.08 -24.18 -24.00
N GLU A 44 -16.47 -23.49 -24.96
CA GLU A 44 -15.39 -22.54 -24.68
C GLU A 44 -15.89 -21.31 -23.93
N ALA A 45 -17.12 -20.84 -24.17
CA ALA A 45 -17.74 -19.77 -23.39
C ALA A 45 -17.88 -20.16 -21.91
N PHE A 46 -18.35 -21.37 -21.63
CA PHE A 46 -18.47 -21.90 -20.27
C PHE A 46 -17.12 -22.03 -19.58
N ARG A 47 -16.11 -22.54 -20.29
CA ARG A 47 -14.74 -22.63 -19.76
C ARG A 47 -14.14 -21.26 -19.50
N ALA A 48 -14.35 -20.31 -20.41
CA ALA A 48 -13.93 -18.93 -20.24
C ALA A 48 -14.59 -18.23 -19.05
N TRP A 49 -15.87 -18.56 -18.77
CA TRP A 49 -16.58 -18.04 -17.61
C TRP A 49 -15.98 -18.53 -16.29
N ARG A 50 -15.57 -19.81 -16.28
CA ARG A 50 -14.83 -20.44 -15.18
C ARG A 50 -13.34 -20.11 -15.15
N CYS A 51 -12.87 -19.26 -16.06
CA CYS A 51 -11.47 -18.90 -16.20
C CYS A 51 -10.53 -20.11 -16.46
N LEU A 52 -10.98 -21.08 -17.27
CA LEU A 52 -10.27 -22.33 -17.60
C LEU A 52 -9.73 -22.39 -19.03
N LEU A 53 -9.67 -21.26 -19.74
CA LEU A 53 -9.09 -21.20 -21.09
C LEU A 53 -7.56 -21.29 -21.05
N ALA A 54 -7.02 -22.00 -22.04
CA ALA A 54 -5.61 -22.24 -22.25
C ALA A 54 -5.28 -22.31 -23.76
N ALA A 55 -3.99 -22.46 -24.08
CA ALA A 55 -3.53 -22.56 -25.47
C ALA A 55 -4.20 -23.65 -26.33
N PRO A 56 -4.56 -24.85 -25.81
CA PRO A 56 -5.27 -25.87 -26.60
C PRO A 56 -6.61 -25.38 -27.16
N ASP A 57 -7.28 -24.46 -26.46
CA ASP A 57 -8.62 -24.00 -26.82
C ASP A 57 -8.60 -23.10 -28.04
N ALA A 58 -7.53 -22.31 -28.18
CA ALA A 58 -7.27 -21.55 -29.40
C ALA A 58 -7.10 -22.47 -30.63
N TRP A 59 -6.47 -23.64 -30.46
CA TRP A 59 -6.32 -24.62 -31.53
C TRP A 59 -7.64 -25.33 -31.86
N LEU A 60 -8.43 -25.67 -30.83
CA LEU A 60 -9.75 -26.28 -31.01
C LEU A 60 -10.68 -25.37 -31.80
N VAL A 61 -10.77 -24.09 -31.41
CA VAL A 61 -11.59 -23.10 -32.11
C VAL A 61 -11.05 -22.85 -33.53
N CYS A 62 -9.73 -22.76 -33.71
CA CYS A 62 -9.13 -22.66 -35.05
C CYS A 62 -9.54 -23.83 -35.95
N GLY A 63 -9.48 -25.07 -35.44
CA GLY A 63 -9.94 -26.25 -36.19
C GLY A 63 -11.42 -26.20 -36.57
N ALA A 64 -12.28 -25.77 -35.65
CA ALA A 64 -13.71 -25.57 -35.91
C ALA A 64 -13.97 -24.52 -36.99
N VAL A 65 -13.24 -23.41 -36.95
CA VAL A 65 -13.32 -22.31 -37.92
C VAL A 65 -12.85 -22.75 -39.30
N LEU A 66 -11.76 -23.51 -39.39
CA LEU A 66 -11.28 -24.06 -40.66
C LEU A 66 -12.28 -25.05 -41.26
N LEU A 67 -12.95 -25.86 -40.43
CA LEU A 67 -14.01 -26.75 -40.90
C LEU A 67 -15.18 -25.98 -41.51
N VAL A 68 -15.64 -24.91 -40.85
CA VAL A 68 -16.70 -24.03 -41.37
C VAL A 68 -16.28 -23.38 -42.69
N TYR A 69 -15.08 -22.80 -42.77
CA TYR A 69 -14.63 -22.18 -44.02
C TYR A 69 -14.42 -23.20 -45.15
N THR A 70 -13.99 -24.41 -44.83
CA THR A 70 -13.92 -25.50 -45.82
C THR A 70 -15.31 -25.87 -46.32
N ALA A 71 -16.31 -25.98 -45.43
CA ALA A 71 -17.69 -26.21 -45.82
C ALA A 71 -18.26 -25.10 -46.71
N MET A 72 -17.99 -23.84 -46.35
CA MET A 72 -18.38 -22.67 -47.17
C MET A 72 -17.72 -22.67 -48.55
N ALA A 73 -16.44 -23.08 -48.65
CA ALA A 73 -15.73 -23.13 -49.92
C ALA A 73 -16.21 -24.27 -50.85
N LEU A 74 -16.60 -25.41 -50.27
CA LEU A 74 -17.06 -26.59 -51.01
C LEU A 74 -18.54 -26.52 -51.42
N SER A 75 -19.35 -25.87 -50.60
CA SER A 75 -20.80 -25.74 -50.80
C SER A 75 -21.21 -24.27 -50.67
N PRO A 76 -20.78 -23.37 -51.58
CA PRO A 76 -21.03 -21.93 -51.46
C PRO A 76 -22.54 -21.63 -51.57
N PRO A 77 -23.22 -21.23 -50.48
CA PRO A 77 -24.64 -20.90 -50.53
C PRO A 77 -24.84 -19.42 -50.92
N GLY A 78 -25.96 -19.09 -51.56
CA GLY A 78 -26.35 -17.69 -51.81
C GLY A 78 -26.65 -16.89 -50.54
N ASP A 79 -26.98 -17.58 -49.43
CA ASP A 79 -27.71 -17.00 -48.30
C ASP A 79 -26.86 -16.59 -47.07
N ILE A 80 -25.52 -16.74 -47.10
CA ILE A 80 -24.71 -16.27 -45.96
C ILE A 80 -24.57 -14.75 -46.03
N VAL A 81 -25.29 -14.08 -45.14
CA VAL A 81 -25.24 -12.63 -44.91
C VAL A 81 -23.80 -12.15 -44.71
N VAL A 82 -23.44 -11.02 -45.34
CA VAL A 82 -22.08 -10.47 -45.34
C VAL A 82 -21.51 -10.33 -43.91
N GLY A 83 -22.30 -9.83 -42.96
CA GLY A 83 -21.89 -9.65 -41.56
C GLY A 83 -21.55 -10.94 -40.81
N ALA A 84 -22.02 -12.10 -41.27
CA ALA A 84 -21.74 -13.40 -40.64
C ALA A 84 -20.44 -14.06 -41.14
N ARG A 85 -19.96 -13.69 -42.35
CA ARG A 85 -18.82 -14.32 -43.03
C ARG A 85 -17.49 -14.20 -42.26
N GLY A 86 -17.27 -13.05 -41.59
CA GLY A 86 -16.02 -12.76 -40.87
C GLY A 86 -15.99 -13.22 -39.40
N ASN A 87 -17.13 -13.62 -38.84
CA ASN A 87 -17.26 -13.95 -37.42
C ASN A 87 -16.42 -15.16 -36.94
N PRO A 88 -16.35 -16.27 -37.70
CA PRO A 88 -15.48 -17.40 -37.34
C PRO A 88 -14.01 -16.98 -37.25
N ALA A 89 -13.52 -16.19 -38.21
CA ALA A 89 -12.15 -15.71 -38.18
C ALA A 89 -11.86 -14.77 -37.02
N LEU A 90 -12.79 -13.85 -36.70
CA LEU A 90 -12.71 -12.94 -35.57
C LEU A 90 -12.45 -13.69 -34.25
N ILE A 91 -13.25 -14.71 -33.94
CA ILE A 91 -13.13 -15.39 -32.64
C ILE A 91 -11.85 -16.22 -32.53
N ALA A 92 -11.42 -16.88 -33.61
CA ALA A 92 -10.15 -17.60 -33.65
C ALA A 92 -8.96 -16.63 -33.47
N ALA A 93 -8.99 -15.48 -34.13
CA ALA A 93 -7.92 -14.49 -34.03
C ALA A 93 -7.82 -13.87 -32.63
N VAL A 94 -8.94 -13.58 -31.98
CA VAL A 94 -8.99 -13.07 -30.59
C VAL A 94 -8.40 -14.10 -29.60
N LEU A 95 -8.77 -15.38 -29.72
CA LEU A 95 -8.19 -16.44 -28.88
C LEU A 95 -6.70 -16.64 -29.15
N ALA A 96 -6.29 -16.67 -30.41
CA ALA A 96 -4.90 -16.82 -30.79
C ALA A 96 -4.04 -15.70 -30.19
N ALA A 97 -4.46 -14.44 -30.34
CA ALA A 97 -3.78 -13.28 -29.78
C ALA A 97 -3.77 -13.25 -28.23
N GLY A 98 -4.75 -13.86 -27.58
CA GLY A 98 -4.83 -13.92 -26.12
C GLY A 98 -4.01 -15.03 -25.47
N PHE A 99 -4.02 -16.24 -26.06
CA PHE A 99 -3.55 -17.46 -25.40
C PHE A 99 -2.32 -18.11 -26.05
N LEU A 100 -1.94 -17.69 -27.26
CA LEU A 100 -0.75 -18.21 -27.94
C LEU A 100 0.44 -17.24 -27.84
N THR A 101 1.63 -17.74 -28.15
CA THR A 101 2.80 -16.88 -28.34
C THR A 101 2.62 -16.02 -29.59
N PRO A 102 3.23 -14.83 -29.70
CA PRO A 102 3.02 -13.93 -30.85
C PRO A 102 3.25 -14.60 -32.22
N VAL A 103 4.27 -15.46 -32.31
CA VAL A 103 4.58 -16.21 -33.53
C VAL A 103 3.47 -17.20 -33.89
N ARG A 104 2.98 -17.97 -32.91
CA ARG A 104 1.89 -18.93 -33.11
C ARG A 104 0.56 -18.24 -33.39
N ALA A 105 0.29 -17.14 -32.68
CA ALA A 105 -0.89 -16.32 -32.90
C ALA A 105 -0.94 -15.77 -34.33
N TRP A 106 0.18 -15.23 -34.82
CA TRP A 106 0.30 -14.74 -36.18
C TRP A 106 0.08 -15.86 -37.21
N ALA A 107 0.69 -17.03 -37.01
CA ALA A 107 0.49 -18.18 -37.89
C ALA A 107 -1.00 -18.61 -37.96
N VAL A 108 -1.70 -18.66 -36.81
CA VAL A 108 -3.13 -18.96 -36.77
C VAL A 108 -3.95 -17.91 -37.52
N CYS A 109 -3.71 -16.62 -37.28
CA CYS A 109 -4.41 -15.55 -37.99
C CYS A 109 -4.21 -15.64 -39.51
N VAL A 110 -2.98 -15.87 -39.98
CA VAL A 110 -2.69 -16.03 -41.41
C VAL A 110 -3.48 -17.20 -41.99
N VAL A 111 -3.43 -18.38 -41.36
CA VAL A 111 -4.12 -19.58 -41.84
C VAL A 111 -5.63 -19.36 -41.90
N VAL A 112 -6.22 -18.80 -40.84
CA VAL A 112 -7.67 -18.56 -40.76
C VAL A 112 -8.13 -17.48 -41.74
N PHE A 113 -7.38 -16.40 -41.93
CA PHE A 113 -7.73 -15.36 -42.91
C PHE A 113 -7.57 -15.82 -44.35
N VAL A 114 -6.57 -16.66 -44.66
CA VAL A 114 -6.45 -17.28 -45.97
C VAL A 114 -7.64 -18.20 -46.24
N ALA A 115 -8.02 -19.04 -45.26
CA ALA A 115 -9.20 -19.90 -45.38
C ALA A 115 -10.49 -19.09 -45.57
N GLN A 116 -10.64 -17.98 -44.84
CA GLN A 116 -11.75 -17.05 -45.00
C GLN A 116 -11.82 -16.47 -46.42
N VAL A 117 -10.70 -15.97 -46.96
CA VAL A 117 -10.65 -15.41 -48.33
C VAL A 117 -11.06 -16.46 -49.34
N VAL A 118 -10.50 -17.67 -49.25
CA VAL A 118 -10.84 -18.80 -50.13
C VAL A 118 -12.34 -19.13 -50.05
N ALA A 119 -12.91 -19.16 -48.84
CA ALA A 119 -14.33 -19.42 -48.63
C ALA A 119 -15.26 -18.32 -49.15
N CYS A 120 -14.81 -17.05 -49.12
CA CYS A 120 -15.63 -15.91 -49.51
C CYS A 120 -15.49 -15.53 -50.99
N LEU A 121 -14.43 -16.01 -51.67
CA LEU A 121 -14.18 -15.78 -53.10
C LEU A 121 -15.37 -16.17 -54.00
N PRO A 122 -16.01 -17.34 -53.83
CA PRO A 122 -17.20 -17.71 -54.61
C PRO A 122 -18.45 -16.87 -54.31
N LEU A 123 -18.52 -16.25 -53.13
CA LEU A 123 -19.73 -15.55 -52.63
C LEU A 123 -19.79 -14.08 -53.06
N GLY A 124 -18.65 -13.40 -53.12
CA GLY A 124 -18.57 -11.96 -53.38
C GLY A 124 -17.43 -11.56 -54.30
N GLY A 125 -16.79 -12.52 -54.96
CA GLY A 125 -15.59 -12.29 -55.77
C GLY A 125 -14.39 -11.83 -54.95
N PRO A 126 -13.32 -11.37 -55.61
CA PRO A 126 -12.10 -10.90 -54.94
C PRO A 126 -12.34 -9.71 -54.00
N SER A 127 -13.20 -8.76 -54.37
CA SER A 127 -13.52 -7.59 -53.55
C SER A 127 -14.27 -7.97 -52.28
N GLY A 128 -15.37 -8.72 -52.39
CA GLY A 128 -16.14 -9.15 -51.22
C GLY A 128 -15.36 -10.07 -50.28
N ALA A 129 -14.46 -10.89 -50.82
CA ALA A 129 -13.55 -11.71 -50.02
C ALA A 129 -12.56 -10.85 -49.21
N LEU A 130 -11.96 -9.82 -49.83
CA LEU A 130 -11.07 -8.88 -49.14
C LEU A 130 -11.80 -8.04 -48.10
N GLU A 131 -13.00 -7.54 -48.42
CA GLU A 131 -13.81 -6.72 -47.51
C GLU A 131 -14.25 -7.52 -46.27
N SER A 132 -14.49 -8.83 -46.42
CA SER A 132 -14.83 -9.71 -45.31
C SER A 132 -13.72 -9.84 -44.25
N LEU A 133 -12.44 -9.56 -44.59
CA LEU A 133 -11.31 -9.70 -43.67
C LEU A 133 -11.33 -8.69 -42.51
N TRP A 134 -12.02 -7.56 -42.70
CA TRP A 134 -11.91 -6.41 -41.81
C TRP A 134 -12.28 -6.72 -40.34
N PRO A 135 -13.38 -7.43 -40.01
CA PRO A 135 -13.74 -7.74 -38.62
C PRO A 135 -12.69 -8.64 -37.97
N GLY A 136 -12.15 -9.60 -38.73
CA GLY A 136 -11.10 -10.50 -38.27
C GLY A 136 -9.80 -9.75 -37.94
N ILE A 137 -9.33 -8.91 -38.85
CA ILE A 137 -8.09 -8.13 -38.68
C ILE A 137 -8.22 -7.14 -37.52
N SER A 138 -9.33 -6.41 -37.42
CA SER A 138 -9.54 -5.43 -36.36
C SER A 138 -9.63 -6.10 -34.98
N GLY A 139 -10.32 -7.23 -34.88
CA GLY A 139 -10.39 -8.02 -33.66
C GLY A 139 -9.03 -8.60 -33.24
N ALA A 140 -8.26 -9.13 -34.20
CA ALA A 140 -6.90 -9.65 -33.95
C ALA A 140 -5.97 -8.56 -33.39
N LEU A 141 -6.02 -7.39 -34.01
CA LEU A 141 -5.20 -6.25 -33.64
C LEU A 141 -5.61 -5.70 -32.27
N ALA A 142 -6.93 -5.56 -32.02
CA ALA A 142 -7.47 -5.17 -30.73
C ALA A 142 -7.07 -6.13 -29.62
N ALA A 143 -7.21 -7.44 -29.84
CA ALA A 143 -6.79 -8.46 -28.90
C ALA A 143 -5.27 -8.42 -28.65
N GLY A 144 -4.45 -8.26 -29.69
CA GLY A 144 -2.99 -8.17 -29.55
C GLY A 144 -2.54 -6.95 -28.74
N VAL A 145 -3.12 -5.78 -28.99
CA VAL A 145 -2.86 -4.55 -28.23
C VAL A 145 -3.31 -4.72 -26.78
N LEU A 146 -4.54 -5.20 -26.59
CA LEU A 146 -5.11 -5.42 -25.27
C LEU A 146 -4.27 -6.37 -24.43
N THR A 147 -3.85 -7.51 -24.96
CA THR A 147 -3.00 -8.47 -24.24
C THR A 147 -1.70 -7.83 -23.80
N ARG A 148 -1.07 -6.99 -24.63
CA ARG A 148 0.16 -6.26 -24.27
C ARG A 148 -0.11 -5.24 -23.16
N VAL A 149 -1.18 -4.44 -23.29
CA VAL A 149 -1.57 -3.47 -22.27
C VAL A 149 -1.82 -4.18 -20.94
N MET A 150 -2.62 -5.24 -20.93
CA MET A 150 -2.92 -6.01 -19.72
C MET A 150 -1.66 -6.60 -19.07
N ARG A 151 -0.74 -7.16 -19.86
CA ARG A 151 0.54 -7.66 -19.33
C ARG A 151 1.39 -6.54 -18.75
N SER A 152 1.48 -5.41 -19.44
CA SER A 152 2.24 -4.25 -18.95
C SER A 152 1.61 -3.64 -17.69
N ALA A 153 0.28 -3.64 -17.59
CA ALA A 153 -0.47 -3.21 -16.42
C ALA A 153 -0.17 -4.08 -15.22
N ALA A 154 -0.18 -5.40 -15.41
CA ALA A 154 0.13 -6.37 -14.36
C ALA A 154 1.56 -6.17 -13.84
N VAL A 155 2.55 -6.10 -14.72
CA VAL A 155 3.96 -5.87 -14.33
C VAL A 155 4.14 -4.55 -13.59
N ARG A 156 3.49 -3.46 -14.02
CA ARG A 156 3.52 -2.17 -13.31
C ARG A 156 2.86 -2.27 -11.93
N ALA A 157 1.75 -2.99 -11.82
CA ALA A 157 1.06 -3.22 -10.56
C ALA A 157 1.95 -3.99 -9.59
N ASP A 158 2.57 -5.08 -10.05
CA ASP A 158 3.48 -5.91 -9.26
C ASP A 158 4.66 -5.09 -8.74
N HIS A 159 5.31 -4.29 -9.59
CA HIS A 159 6.43 -3.45 -9.16
C HIS A 159 6.04 -2.33 -8.20
N ALA A 160 4.90 -1.66 -8.41
CA ALA A 160 4.43 -0.63 -7.50
C ALA A 160 4.07 -1.23 -6.13
N GLN A 161 3.52 -2.44 -6.12
CA GLN A 161 3.23 -3.20 -4.91
C GLN A 161 4.50 -3.59 -4.17
N GLU A 162 5.51 -4.14 -4.86
CA GLU A 162 6.83 -4.45 -4.28
C GLU A 162 7.47 -3.21 -3.66
N ALA A 163 7.43 -2.06 -4.34
CA ALA A 163 7.99 -0.82 -3.84
C ALA A 163 7.28 -0.30 -2.58
N LEU A 164 5.94 -0.39 -2.54
CA LEU A 164 5.15 0.01 -1.37
C LEU A 164 5.45 -0.89 -0.17
N LEU A 165 5.47 -2.22 -0.38
CA LEU A 165 5.82 -3.19 0.65
C LEU A 165 7.21 -2.93 1.22
N ALA A 166 8.19 -2.68 0.35
CA ALA A 166 9.55 -2.37 0.77
C ALA A 166 9.62 -1.07 1.60
N ALA A 167 8.92 -0.01 1.18
CA ALA A 167 8.88 1.25 1.91
C ALA A 167 8.22 1.10 3.30
N GLN A 168 7.10 0.37 3.38
CA GLN A 168 6.41 0.12 4.64
C GLN A 168 7.22 -0.79 5.57
N ALA A 169 7.89 -1.81 5.04
CA ALA A 169 8.77 -2.67 5.83
C ALA A 169 9.96 -1.88 6.40
N GLN A 170 10.54 -0.93 5.63
CA GLN A 170 11.60 -0.06 6.15
C GLN A 170 11.13 0.83 7.30
N GLU A 171 9.95 1.47 7.18
CA GLU A 171 9.41 2.29 8.27
C GLU A 171 9.08 1.42 9.49
N ALA A 172 8.53 0.22 9.29
CA ALA A 172 8.25 -0.72 10.36
C ALA A 172 9.52 -1.16 11.11
N GLN A 173 10.62 -1.42 10.39
CA GLN A 173 11.91 -1.71 11.00
C GLN A 173 12.45 -0.51 11.78
N ALA A 174 12.32 0.70 11.23
CA ALA A 174 12.76 1.92 11.91
C ALA A 174 11.99 2.13 13.22
N GLU A 175 10.66 1.99 13.20
CA GLU A 175 9.83 2.10 14.39
C GLU A 175 10.07 0.95 15.37
N GLY A 176 10.26 -0.27 14.88
CA GLY A 176 10.65 -1.42 15.70
C GLY A 176 11.95 -1.18 16.47
N ARG A 177 12.96 -0.57 15.83
CA ARG A 177 14.22 -0.17 16.48
C ARG A 177 14.03 0.94 17.51
N ARG A 178 13.26 1.99 17.19
CA ARG A 178 12.95 3.08 18.14
C ARG A 178 12.22 2.55 19.38
N SER A 179 11.23 1.68 19.17
CA SER A 179 10.46 1.03 20.23
C SER A 179 11.33 0.12 21.14
N ALA A 180 12.22 -0.69 20.56
CA ALA A 180 13.20 -1.48 21.31
C ALA A 180 14.11 -0.59 22.16
N HIS A 181 14.58 0.52 21.58
CA HIS A 181 15.46 1.45 22.29
C HIS A 181 14.79 2.08 23.52
N ARG A 182 13.57 2.59 23.39
CA ARG A 182 12.81 3.14 24.53
C ARG A 182 12.58 2.10 25.62
N THR A 183 12.19 0.89 25.23
CA THR A 183 11.99 -0.23 26.18
C THR A 183 13.28 -0.58 26.92
N PHE A 184 14.41 -0.57 26.23
CA PHE A 184 15.71 -0.79 26.82
C PHE A 184 16.10 0.31 27.82
N GLN A 185 15.89 1.58 27.48
CA GLN A 185 16.14 2.70 28.38
C GLN A 185 15.29 2.64 29.65
N ARG A 186 13.99 2.32 29.51
CA ARG A 186 13.08 2.13 30.67
C ARG A 186 13.58 1.01 31.58
N MET A 187 13.93 -0.15 31.02
CA MET A 187 14.48 -1.28 31.79
C MET A 187 15.77 -0.91 32.53
N LEU A 188 16.70 -0.18 31.88
CA LEU A 188 17.92 0.27 32.54
C LEU A 188 17.64 1.23 33.70
N HIS A 189 16.73 2.18 33.50
CA HIS A 189 16.44 3.23 34.48
C HIS A 189 15.59 2.73 35.66
N ASP A 190 14.51 1.99 35.37
CA ASP A 190 13.51 1.63 36.37
C ASP A 190 13.82 0.32 37.09
N ASP A 191 14.39 -0.67 36.39
CA ASP A 191 14.67 -1.98 36.97
C ASP A 191 16.14 -2.09 37.42
N VAL A 192 17.08 -1.91 36.49
CA VAL A 192 18.51 -2.17 36.75
C VAL A 192 19.13 -1.13 37.67
N ALA A 193 18.97 0.16 37.38
CA ALA A 193 19.51 1.22 38.23
C ALA A 193 18.83 1.27 39.61
N THR A 194 17.56 0.87 39.71
CA THR A 194 16.87 0.73 41.00
C THR A 194 17.45 -0.41 41.83
N ALA A 195 17.68 -1.59 41.22
CA ALA A 195 18.32 -2.72 41.90
C ALA A 195 19.73 -2.40 42.38
N LEU A 196 20.55 -1.76 41.55
CA LEU A 196 21.92 -1.37 41.92
C LEU A 196 21.94 -0.33 43.05
N ARG A 197 21.02 0.65 43.03
CA ARG A 197 20.85 1.62 44.13
C ARG A 197 20.38 0.96 45.42
N ALA A 198 19.51 -0.06 45.35
CA ALA A 198 19.08 -0.81 46.51
C ALA A 198 20.26 -1.54 47.19
N VAL A 199 21.15 -2.16 46.41
CA VAL A 199 22.38 -2.79 46.94
C VAL A 199 23.35 -1.76 47.51
N ALA A 200 23.57 -0.64 46.80
CA ALA A 200 24.46 0.43 47.22
C ALA A 200 23.97 1.19 48.48
N GLY A 201 22.66 1.16 48.75
CA GLY A 201 22.02 1.89 49.84
C GLY A 201 22.44 1.44 51.24
N ARG A 202 22.61 2.41 52.15
CA ARG A 202 22.92 2.13 53.57
C ARG A 202 21.69 1.84 54.44
N GLY A 203 20.48 2.13 53.95
CA GLY A 203 19.21 1.95 54.68
C GLY A 203 18.26 0.88 54.12
N VAL A 204 18.69 0.13 53.10
CA VAL A 204 17.88 -0.92 52.46
C VAL A 204 18.26 -2.28 53.05
N THR A 205 17.27 -3.14 53.31
CA THR A 205 17.52 -4.49 53.84
C THR A 205 18.10 -5.41 52.77
N GLN A 206 18.89 -6.41 53.16
CA GLN A 206 19.42 -7.39 52.20
C GLN A 206 18.28 -8.13 51.47
N ALA A 207 17.20 -8.48 52.17
CA ALA A 207 16.04 -9.15 51.57
C ALA A 207 15.38 -8.31 50.46
N GLU A 208 15.26 -7.00 50.66
CA GLU A 208 14.70 -6.07 49.68
C GLU A 208 15.64 -5.86 48.49
N ALA A 209 16.95 -5.79 48.73
CA ALA A 209 17.96 -5.74 47.68
C ALA A 209 17.93 -7.01 46.80
N ARG A 210 17.82 -8.20 47.41
CA ARG A 210 17.69 -9.47 46.68
C ARG A 210 16.44 -9.51 45.81
N ARG A 211 15.28 -9.08 46.34
CA ARG A 211 14.02 -9.01 45.61
C ARG A 211 14.13 -8.08 44.39
N THR A 212 14.67 -6.89 44.58
CA THR A 212 14.82 -5.89 43.50
C THR A 212 15.79 -6.39 42.42
N CYS A 213 16.88 -7.09 42.81
CA CYS A 213 17.78 -7.75 41.86
C CYS A 213 17.10 -8.88 41.08
N ALA A 214 16.27 -9.70 41.74
CA ALA A 214 15.50 -10.76 41.07
C ALA A 214 14.52 -10.18 40.04
N ASP A 215 13.82 -9.09 40.39
CA ASP A 215 12.92 -8.38 39.49
C ASP A 215 13.67 -7.80 38.28
N ALA A 216 14.87 -7.23 38.48
CA ALA A 216 15.72 -6.73 37.40
C ALA A 216 16.23 -7.84 36.48
N VAL A 217 16.65 -9.00 37.02
CA VAL A 217 17.05 -10.17 36.20
C VAL A 217 15.88 -10.68 35.37
N ALA A 218 14.67 -10.74 35.95
CA ALA A 218 13.46 -11.12 35.23
C ALA A 218 13.09 -10.09 34.14
N ALA A 219 13.27 -8.80 34.40
CA ALA A 219 13.08 -7.75 33.41
C ALA A 219 14.05 -7.88 32.22
N MET A 220 15.33 -8.12 32.49
CA MET A 220 16.33 -8.36 31.44
C MET A 220 16.10 -9.66 30.67
N ALA A 221 15.54 -10.70 31.29
CA ALA A 221 15.23 -11.95 30.61
C ALA A 221 13.97 -11.87 29.73
N ARG A 222 13.12 -10.86 29.92
CA ARG A 222 11.92 -10.65 29.10
C ARG A 222 12.35 -10.06 27.75
N ALA A 223 12.15 -10.82 26.68
CA ALA A 223 12.23 -10.29 25.32
C ALA A 223 11.31 -9.05 25.19
N PRO A 224 11.64 -8.07 24.34
CA PRO A 224 10.76 -6.93 24.09
C PRO A 224 9.58 -7.50 23.32
N MET A 225 8.51 -7.78 24.06
CA MET A 225 7.30 -8.28 23.44
C MET A 225 6.83 -7.27 22.39
N ALA A 226 6.19 -7.81 21.34
CA ALA A 226 5.42 -7.01 20.40
C ALA A 226 4.45 -6.07 21.15
N PRO A 227 3.85 -5.07 20.48
CA PRO A 227 2.55 -4.59 20.96
C PRO A 227 1.69 -5.85 21.08
N VAL A 228 1.40 -6.26 22.32
CA VAL A 228 0.72 -7.52 22.58
C VAL A 228 -0.73 -7.29 22.21
N THR A 229 -1.06 -7.55 20.95
CA THR A 229 -2.44 -7.57 20.44
C THR A 229 -3.13 -8.90 20.74
N SER A 230 -2.49 -9.85 21.44
CA SER A 230 -3.05 -11.20 21.65
C SER A 230 -3.19 -11.68 23.11
N SER A 231 -2.78 -10.91 24.12
CA SER A 231 -3.16 -11.19 25.52
C SER A 231 -3.96 -10.03 26.09
N THR A 232 -5.23 -10.28 26.38
CA THR A 232 -6.08 -9.34 27.12
C THR A 232 -5.92 -9.60 28.63
N ARG A 233 -6.02 -8.53 29.43
CA ARG A 233 -6.19 -8.62 30.88
C ARG A 233 -7.54 -8.04 31.27
N ASN A 234 -8.10 -8.57 32.35
CA ASN A 234 -9.27 -8.01 33.00
C ASN A 234 -8.84 -6.82 33.87
N LEU A 235 -8.97 -5.61 33.32
CA LEU A 235 -8.57 -4.38 33.99
C LEU A 235 -9.42 -4.08 35.23
N ALA A 236 -10.68 -4.54 35.26
CA ALA A 236 -11.56 -4.40 36.41
C ALA A 236 -10.95 -5.05 37.66
N GLN A 237 -10.54 -6.32 37.54
CA GLN A 237 -9.94 -7.08 38.63
C GLN A 237 -8.63 -6.45 39.12
N ASP A 238 -7.74 -6.09 38.19
CA ASP A 238 -6.42 -5.52 38.54
C ASP A 238 -6.55 -4.16 39.28
N ILE A 239 -7.59 -3.37 38.99
CA ILE A 239 -7.86 -2.07 39.64
C ILE A 239 -8.44 -2.26 41.04
N GLU A 240 -9.34 -3.23 41.22
CA GLU A 240 -9.88 -3.56 42.55
C GLU A 240 -8.76 -4.03 43.49
N GLU A 241 -7.87 -4.90 43.01
CA GLU A 241 -6.69 -5.36 43.76
C GLU A 241 -5.78 -4.19 44.16
N LEU A 242 -5.61 -3.20 43.27
CA LEU A 242 -4.75 -2.03 43.51
C LEU A 242 -5.19 -1.17 44.70
N GLY A 243 -6.50 -0.93 44.88
CA GLY A 243 -6.97 -0.05 45.97
C GLY A 243 -7.17 -0.73 47.32
N THR A 244 -7.09 -2.06 47.40
CA THR A 244 -7.08 -2.78 48.70
C THR A 244 -5.82 -2.53 49.53
N VAL A 245 -4.78 -1.93 48.93
CA VAL A 245 -3.46 -1.73 49.54
C VAL A 245 -3.30 -0.32 50.15
N LEU A 246 -4.30 0.56 50.00
CA LEU A 246 -4.20 1.97 50.43
C LEU A 246 -4.93 2.24 51.75
N PRO A 247 -4.43 3.16 52.59
CA PRO A 247 -5.03 3.49 53.88
C PRO A 247 -6.24 4.45 53.84
N ILE A 248 -6.70 4.88 52.65
CA ILE A 248 -7.78 5.87 52.45
C ILE A 248 -9.06 5.17 51.94
N GLU A 249 -10.23 5.63 52.40
CA GLU A 249 -11.53 5.12 51.96
C GLU A 249 -11.70 5.31 50.45
N THR A 250 -11.70 4.19 49.71
CA THR A 250 -11.74 4.16 48.24
C THR A 250 -13.03 3.49 47.79
N THR A 251 -13.84 4.21 47.00
CA THR A 251 -15.08 3.70 46.41
C THR A 251 -14.86 3.33 44.95
N PHE A 252 -15.17 2.10 44.58
CA PHE A 252 -15.06 1.60 43.21
C PHE A 252 -16.42 1.58 42.50
N HIS A 253 -16.44 2.12 41.28
CA HIS A 253 -17.56 2.04 40.35
C HIS A 253 -17.09 1.36 39.08
N ILE A 254 -17.20 0.03 39.05
CA ILE A 254 -16.76 -0.81 37.94
C ILE A 254 -17.94 -1.68 37.50
N GLU A 255 -18.27 -1.66 36.21
CA GLU A 255 -19.37 -2.44 35.65
C GLU A 255 -18.82 -3.51 34.68
N GLY A 256 -18.96 -4.78 35.06
CA GLY A 256 -18.59 -5.93 34.21
C GLY A 256 -17.08 -6.24 34.14
N GLU A 257 -16.71 -7.18 33.28
CA GLU A 257 -15.31 -7.48 32.96
C GLU A 257 -14.83 -6.58 31.84
N VAL A 258 -13.71 -5.88 32.05
CA VAL A 258 -13.14 -4.96 31.06
C VAL A 258 -11.86 -5.57 30.49
N GLN A 259 -11.97 -6.12 29.27
CA GLN A 259 -10.86 -6.79 28.60
C GLN A 259 -10.11 -5.81 27.70
N VAL A 260 -8.87 -5.49 28.07
CA VAL A 260 -7.98 -4.63 27.29
C VAL A 260 -6.67 -5.35 26.97
N PRO A 261 -5.97 -4.98 25.88
CA PRO A 261 -4.63 -5.48 25.63
C PRO A 261 -3.73 -5.29 26.86
N THR A 262 -2.94 -6.29 27.21
CA THR A 262 -2.07 -6.27 28.40
C THR A 262 -1.19 -5.01 28.51
N PRO A 263 -0.64 -4.44 27.41
CA PRO A 263 0.11 -3.17 27.48
C PRO A 263 -0.76 -2.00 27.93
N VAL A 264 -2.01 -1.93 27.46
CA VAL A 264 -3.00 -0.92 27.85
C VAL A 264 -3.36 -1.09 29.32
N ALA A 265 -3.61 -2.34 29.77
CA ALA A 265 -3.85 -2.63 31.18
C ALA A 265 -2.68 -2.14 32.05
N ASN A 266 -1.45 -2.49 31.68
CA ASN A 266 -0.26 -2.10 32.44
C ASN A 266 -0.08 -0.57 32.49
N ALA A 267 -0.29 0.14 31.37
CA ALA A 267 -0.20 1.59 31.31
C ALA A 267 -1.26 2.26 32.22
N MET A 268 -2.52 1.83 32.11
CA MET A 268 -3.62 2.33 32.93
C MET A 268 -3.42 2.02 34.42
N LEU A 269 -2.99 0.81 34.78
CA LEU A 269 -2.72 0.42 36.16
C LEU A 269 -1.56 1.20 36.78
N ALA A 270 -0.49 1.40 36.02
CA ALA A 270 0.66 2.15 36.51
C ALA A 270 0.31 3.63 36.70
N ALA A 271 -0.49 4.20 35.80
CA ALA A 271 -1.01 5.56 35.93
C ALA A 271 -1.98 5.70 37.12
N ALA A 272 -2.91 4.76 37.28
CA ALA A 272 -3.83 4.74 38.42
C ALA A 272 -3.09 4.59 39.75
N ARG A 273 -2.05 3.74 39.81
CA ARG A 273 -1.19 3.58 40.99
C ARG A 273 -0.50 4.87 41.38
N GLU A 274 0.04 5.60 40.41
CA GLU A 274 0.69 6.87 40.69
C GLU A 274 -0.31 7.94 41.13
N ALA A 275 -1.49 7.99 40.52
CA ALA A 275 -2.58 8.88 40.93
C ALA A 275 -2.98 8.63 42.39
N LEU A 276 -3.26 7.37 42.74
CA LEU A 276 -3.62 6.98 44.10
C LEU A 276 -2.50 7.23 45.13
N ARG A 277 -1.24 6.99 44.75
CA ARG A 277 -0.08 7.28 45.61
C ARG A 277 0.10 8.78 45.86
N ASN A 278 -0.38 9.63 44.97
CA ASN A 278 -0.37 11.07 45.14
C ASN A 278 -1.53 11.57 45.99
N VAL A 279 -2.69 10.90 45.94
CA VAL A 279 -3.75 11.14 46.92
C VAL A 279 -3.21 10.90 48.34
N ASP A 280 -2.62 9.72 48.57
CA ASP A 280 -2.08 9.32 49.88
C ASP A 280 -1.05 10.31 50.43
N ARG A 281 -0.12 10.78 49.59
CA ARG A 281 1.00 11.62 50.05
C ARG A 281 0.73 13.11 50.06
N HIS A 282 -0.25 13.59 49.30
CA HIS A 282 -0.38 15.03 49.01
C HIS A 282 -1.79 15.59 49.10
N ALA A 283 -2.85 14.80 48.94
CA ALA A 283 -4.20 15.35 48.79
C ALA A 283 -4.88 15.72 50.12
N PHE A 284 -4.49 15.11 51.25
CA PHE A 284 -5.26 15.20 52.51
C PHE A 284 -6.76 14.90 52.30
N ALA A 285 -7.07 14.04 51.34
CA ALA A 285 -8.42 13.67 50.95
C ALA A 285 -9.08 12.78 52.02
N SER A 286 -10.39 12.96 52.21
CA SER A 286 -11.21 12.06 53.02
C SER A 286 -11.70 10.84 52.24
N ALA A 287 -11.86 10.98 50.92
CA ALA A 287 -12.36 9.92 50.07
C ALA A 287 -11.76 9.96 48.65
N VAL A 288 -11.66 8.78 48.04
CA VAL A 288 -11.30 8.61 46.63
C VAL A 288 -12.37 7.81 45.91
N SER A 289 -12.70 8.23 44.68
CA SER A 289 -13.58 7.51 43.76
C SER A 289 -12.79 7.03 42.55
N VAL A 290 -12.88 5.73 42.26
CA VAL A 290 -12.30 5.10 41.07
C VAL A 290 -13.44 4.59 40.20
N ARG A 291 -13.56 5.10 38.98
CA ARG A 291 -14.60 4.71 38.01
C ARG A 291 -13.96 4.13 36.76
N LEU A 292 -14.33 2.90 36.42
CA LEU A 292 -13.93 2.23 35.18
C LEU A 292 -15.18 1.99 34.32
N SER A 293 -15.15 2.43 33.07
CA SER A 293 -16.22 2.20 32.10
C SER A 293 -15.65 1.78 30.74
N GLU A 294 -16.24 0.77 30.13
CA GLU A 294 -16.01 0.39 28.72
C GLU A 294 -17.20 0.84 27.88
N ASP A 295 -16.93 1.46 26.73
CA ASP A 295 -17.90 1.58 25.65
C ASP A 295 -17.41 0.76 24.45
N GLY A 296 -18.27 0.46 23.47
CA GLY A 296 -17.92 -0.38 22.32
C GLY A 296 -16.73 0.13 21.48
N HIS A 297 -16.14 1.28 21.81
CA HIS A 297 -15.03 1.92 21.13
C HIS A 297 -13.75 2.02 21.98
N GLY A 298 -13.81 1.78 23.30
CA GLY A 298 -12.66 1.96 24.17
C GLY A 298 -12.95 1.83 25.66
N VAL A 299 -11.97 2.24 26.47
CA VAL A 299 -12.02 2.17 27.94
C VAL A 299 -11.63 3.51 28.54
N VAL A 300 -12.36 3.91 29.56
CA VAL A 300 -12.14 5.13 30.34
C VAL A 300 -12.00 4.78 31.82
N LEU A 301 -10.90 5.23 32.42
CA LEU A 301 -10.63 5.13 33.86
C LEU A 301 -10.51 6.52 34.47
N ILE A 302 -11.25 6.79 35.53
CA ILE A 302 -11.25 8.06 36.25
C ILE A 302 -10.90 7.81 37.71
N VAL A 303 -9.88 8.51 38.22
CA VAL A 303 -9.53 8.54 39.65
C VAL A 303 -9.76 9.97 40.15
N SER A 304 -10.64 10.14 41.12
CA SER A 304 -11.00 11.46 41.67
C SER A 304 -10.89 11.46 43.20
N ASP A 305 -10.28 12.50 43.76
CA ASP A 305 -10.19 12.74 45.21
C ASP A 305 -10.90 14.04 45.62
N ASP A 306 -11.28 14.14 46.88
CA ASP A 306 -11.90 15.32 47.50
C ASP A 306 -10.89 16.20 48.28
N GLY A 307 -9.60 16.07 47.96
CA GLY A 307 -8.52 16.71 48.70
C GLY A 307 -8.31 18.20 48.41
N VAL A 308 -7.17 18.72 48.88
CA VAL A 308 -6.84 20.15 48.79
C VAL A 308 -6.61 20.67 47.36
N GLY A 309 -6.48 19.78 46.38
CA GLY A 309 -6.22 20.13 44.98
C GLY A 309 -4.95 20.98 44.77
N PHE A 310 -4.67 21.36 43.51
CA PHE A 310 -3.55 22.24 43.18
C PHE A 310 -3.83 23.05 41.91
N SER A 311 -3.14 24.18 41.73
CA SER A 311 -3.15 24.93 40.47
C SER A 311 -2.12 24.35 39.48
N PRO A 312 -2.55 23.82 38.31
CA PRO A 312 -1.64 23.31 37.29
C PRO A 312 -0.67 24.39 36.76
N THR A 313 -1.10 25.65 36.78
CA THR A 313 -0.36 26.80 36.25
C THR A 313 0.66 27.43 37.21
N ARG A 314 0.65 27.10 38.51
CA ARG A 314 1.51 27.74 39.54
C ARG A 314 2.48 26.80 40.27
N SER A 315 2.48 25.50 39.97
CA SER A 315 3.20 24.50 40.77
C SER A 315 4.70 24.39 40.42
N HIS A 316 5.55 24.35 41.46
CA HIS A 316 7.02 24.23 41.38
C HIS A 316 7.48 22.86 40.84
N ARG A 317 8.73 22.79 40.33
CA ARG A 317 9.43 21.66 39.67
C ARG A 317 9.19 20.21 40.16
N SER A 318 8.61 19.97 41.34
CA SER A 318 8.26 18.63 41.85
C SER A 318 6.89 18.10 41.38
N SER A 319 5.98 18.95 40.89
CA SER A 319 4.64 18.56 40.39
C SER A 319 4.62 18.12 38.91
N TRP A 320 5.71 18.37 38.17
CA TRP A 320 5.86 18.02 36.75
C TRP A 320 6.05 16.51 36.52
N GLY A 321 6.37 15.76 37.56
CA GLY A 321 6.56 14.30 37.48
C GLY A 321 5.25 13.54 37.22
N LEU A 322 4.11 14.04 37.71
CA LEU A 322 2.80 13.39 37.58
C LEU A 322 2.23 13.53 36.18
N SER A 323 2.18 14.76 35.64
CA SER A 323 1.67 15.00 34.29
C SER A 323 2.52 14.31 33.23
N ARG A 324 3.85 14.39 33.33
CA ARG A 324 4.75 13.75 32.36
C ARG A 324 4.73 12.22 32.46
N SER A 325 4.84 11.64 33.67
CA SER A 325 4.85 10.17 33.84
C SER A 325 3.52 9.51 33.46
N VAL A 326 2.37 10.14 33.71
CA VAL A 326 1.05 9.57 33.38
C VAL A 326 0.67 9.82 31.92
N VAL A 327 0.91 11.03 31.40
CA VAL A 327 0.63 11.36 29.99
C VAL A 327 1.54 10.56 29.05
N ASP A 328 2.84 10.47 29.34
CA ASP A 328 3.78 9.74 28.48
C ASP A 328 3.43 8.24 28.44
N ARG A 329 3.03 7.64 29.58
CA ARG A 329 2.62 6.22 29.63
C ARG A 329 1.34 5.92 28.86
N MET A 330 0.35 6.82 28.92
CA MET A 330 -0.88 6.65 28.14
C MET A 330 -0.61 6.86 26.64
N ALA A 331 0.21 7.87 26.29
CA ALA A 331 0.59 8.13 24.91
C ALA A 331 1.33 6.93 24.27
N GLU A 332 2.15 6.21 25.03
CA GLU A 332 2.84 5.00 24.55
C GLU A 332 1.92 3.86 24.09
N VAL A 333 0.67 3.83 24.58
CA VAL A 333 -0.33 2.83 24.19
C VAL A 333 -1.43 3.39 23.26
N GLY A 334 -1.23 4.60 22.74
CA GLY A 334 -2.23 5.28 21.91
C GLY A 334 -3.44 5.79 22.69
N GLY A 335 -3.31 5.93 24.01
CA GLY A 335 -4.31 6.52 24.89
C GLY A 335 -4.01 7.96 25.27
N THR A 336 -4.94 8.59 25.99
CA THR A 336 -4.84 9.96 26.48
C THR A 336 -4.94 9.99 28.00
N ALA A 337 -4.32 10.99 28.61
CA ALA A 337 -4.50 11.30 30.03
C ALA A 337 -4.80 12.79 30.18
N ASP A 338 -5.79 13.10 31.01
CA ASP A 338 -6.15 14.46 31.40
C ASP A 338 -6.15 14.57 32.93
N VAL A 339 -5.61 15.67 33.45
CA VAL A 339 -5.51 15.92 34.88
C VAL A 339 -6.16 17.26 35.18
N ILE A 340 -7.31 17.20 35.84
CA ILE A 340 -8.10 18.37 36.24
C ILE A 340 -7.95 18.51 37.75
N SER A 341 -7.33 19.60 38.21
CA SER A 341 -7.20 19.91 39.63
C SER A 341 -7.53 21.36 39.90
N THR A 342 -8.21 21.62 41.01
CA THR A 342 -8.53 22.98 41.47
C THR A 342 -8.26 23.07 42.96
N GLU A 343 -7.53 24.10 43.39
CA GLU A 343 -7.27 24.36 44.82
C GLU A 343 -8.59 24.40 45.62
N GLY A 344 -8.69 23.57 46.65
CA GLY A 344 -9.85 23.40 47.52
C GLY A 344 -10.98 22.51 46.97
N ALA A 345 -10.84 21.92 45.78
CA ALA A 345 -11.89 21.11 45.15
C ALA A 345 -11.39 19.76 44.61
N GLY A 346 -10.24 19.27 45.11
CA GLY A 346 -9.70 17.96 44.76
C GLY A 346 -8.99 17.87 43.41
N THR A 347 -8.63 16.64 43.04
CA THR A 347 -8.02 16.32 41.74
C THR A 347 -8.76 15.17 41.07
N SER A 348 -8.87 15.23 39.74
CA SER A 348 -9.42 14.17 38.90
C SER A 348 -8.44 13.84 37.77
N VAL A 349 -8.07 12.56 37.67
CA VAL A 349 -7.21 12.02 36.62
C VAL A 349 -8.07 11.12 35.74
N ARG A 350 -8.20 11.49 34.47
CA ARG A 350 -8.97 10.77 33.45
C ARG A 350 -8.02 10.13 32.45
N LEU A 351 -8.11 8.81 32.29
CA LEU A 351 -7.31 8.01 31.35
C LEU A 351 -8.25 7.40 30.32
N GLU A 352 -7.92 7.52 29.03
CA GLU A 352 -8.75 6.96 27.95
C GLU A 352 -7.89 6.17 26.96
N TRP A 353 -8.47 5.11 26.40
CA TRP A 353 -7.87 4.33 25.31
C TRP A 353 -8.95 3.83 24.35
N THR A 354 -8.67 3.85 23.04
CA THR A 354 -9.63 3.41 22.01
C THR A 354 -9.10 2.19 21.24
N ARG A 355 -10.01 1.28 20.89
CA ARG A 355 -9.68 -0.04 20.29
C ARG A 355 -9.19 0.05 18.84
N ASP A 356 -9.44 1.17 18.15
CA ASP A 356 -9.18 1.40 16.72
C ASP A 356 -8.25 2.59 16.42
N ALA A 357 -7.28 2.91 17.30
CA ALA A 357 -6.31 3.99 17.04
C ALA A 357 -5.26 3.63 15.96
N ALA A 358 -5.70 3.25 14.75
CA ALA A 358 -4.97 3.55 13.54
C ALA A 358 -5.47 4.93 13.05
N PRO A 359 -4.60 5.93 12.80
CA PRO A 359 -5.08 7.17 12.22
C PRO A 359 -5.77 6.84 10.90
N PRO A 360 -7.00 7.34 10.66
CA PRO A 360 -7.67 7.12 9.39
C PRO A 360 -6.93 7.95 8.36
N VAL A 361 -5.92 7.37 7.73
CA VAL A 361 -5.53 7.81 6.40
C VAL A 361 -6.72 7.44 5.54
N ALA A 362 -7.62 8.40 5.37
CA ALA A 362 -8.63 8.36 4.33
C ALA A 362 -7.88 8.28 3.00
N ALA A 363 -7.49 7.05 2.62
CA ALA A 363 -6.99 6.75 1.29
C ALA A 363 -8.15 7.06 0.36
N ALA A 364 -8.14 8.28 -0.20
CA ALA A 364 -9.06 8.68 -1.23
C ALA A 364 -9.08 7.54 -2.26
N ARG A 365 -10.24 6.92 -2.47
CA ARG A 365 -10.37 5.87 -3.49
C ARG A 365 -9.82 6.48 -4.79
N PRO A 366 -8.77 5.89 -5.38
CA PRO A 366 -8.16 6.47 -6.57
C PRO A 366 -9.23 6.59 -7.65
N ASP A 367 -9.34 7.78 -8.24
CA ASP A 367 -10.30 8.06 -9.30
C ASP A 367 -10.09 7.09 -10.48
N LYS A 368 -11.16 6.76 -11.22
CA LYS A 368 -11.15 5.88 -12.41
C LYS A 368 -10.02 6.28 -13.37
N ALA A 369 -9.80 7.58 -13.55
CA ALA A 369 -8.74 8.10 -14.41
C ALA A 369 -7.33 7.74 -13.92
N ALA A 370 -7.08 7.80 -12.61
CA ALA A 370 -5.79 7.45 -12.00
C ALA A 370 -5.51 5.95 -12.09
N LEU A 371 -6.54 5.11 -11.88
CA LEU A 371 -6.44 3.65 -12.03
C LEU A 371 -6.18 3.23 -13.48
N ILE A 372 -6.83 3.89 -14.44
CA ILE A 372 -6.60 3.63 -15.87
C ILE A 372 -5.21 4.11 -16.29
N ALA A 373 -4.78 5.30 -15.87
CA ALA A 373 -3.44 5.82 -16.17
C ALA A 373 -2.34 4.95 -15.56
N PHE A 374 -2.53 4.44 -14.35
CA PHE A 374 -1.62 3.49 -13.72
C PHE A 374 -1.55 2.16 -14.50
N ALA A 375 -2.71 1.61 -14.84
CA ALA A 375 -2.80 0.33 -15.54
C ALA A 375 -2.31 0.41 -17.00
N VAL A 376 -2.63 1.47 -17.74
CA VAL A 376 -2.42 1.53 -19.20
C VAL A 376 -1.26 2.45 -19.58
N GLY A 377 -0.89 3.41 -18.73
CA GLY A 377 0.01 4.50 -19.09
C GLY A 377 -0.71 5.50 -20.01
N ASP A 378 -0.07 5.83 -21.13
CA ASP A 378 -0.65 6.66 -22.19
C ASP A 378 -1.73 5.88 -22.96
N MET A 379 -2.98 6.36 -22.89
CA MET A 379 -4.12 5.72 -23.55
C MET A 379 -4.19 5.96 -25.05
N ARG A 380 -3.44 6.95 -25.58
CA ARG A 380 -3.45 7.26 -27.02
C ARG A 380 -2.97 6.08 -27.85
N THR A 381 -1.90 5.43 -27.41
CA THR A 381 -1.28 4.32 -28.14
C THR A 381 -2.24 3.15 -28.33
N PRO A 382 -2.87 2.59 -27.27
CA PRO A 382 -3.82 1.51 -27.45
C PRO A 382 -5.11 1.93 -28.15
N LEU A 383 -5.64 3.14 -27.88
CA LEU A 383 -6.82 3.64 -28.58
C LEU A 383 -6.56 3.84 -30.08
N ALA A 384 -5.44 4.46 -30.45
CA ALA A 384 -5.04 4.65 -31.84
C ALA A 384 -4.82 3.31 -32.53
N ALA A 385 -4.13 2.37 -31.87
CA ALA A 385 -3.90 1.05 -32.44
C ALA A 385 -5.23 0.35 -32.76
N VAL A 386 -6.27 0.44 -31.93
CA VAL A 386 -7.57 -0.20 -32.24
C VAL A 386 -8.42 0.61 -33.21
N CYS A 387 -8.56 1.92 -32.98
CA CYS A 387 -9.52 2.76 -33.68
C CYS A 387 -9.05 3.16 -35.08
N VAL A 388 -7.76 3.44 -35.28
CA VAL A 388 -7.27 3.95 -36.57
C VAL A 388 -7.41 2.89 -37.67
N PRO A 389 -7.00 1.62 -37.47
CA PRO A 389 -7.18 0.59 -38.50
C PRO A 389 -8.66 0.30 -38.78
N TYR A 390 -9.53 0.33 -37.76
CA TYR A 390 -10.98 0.22 -37.91
C TYR A 390 -11.53 1.33 -38.80
N LEU A 391 -11.20 2.59 -38.48
CA LEU A 391 -11.65 3.75 -39.24
C LEU A 391 -11.13 3.71 -40.68
N LEU A 392 -9.88 3.31 -40.89
CA LEU A 392 -9.29 3.19 -42.22
C LEU A 392 -10.00 2.12 -43.05
N SER A 393 -10.27 0.93 -42.50
CA SER A 393 -10.98 -0.12 -43.21
C SER A 393 -12.42 0.28 -43.54
N MET A 394 -13.11 0.92 -42.60
CA MET A 394 -14.45 1.46 -42.85
C MET A 394 -14.44 2.57 -43.90
N TYR A 395 -13.39 3.39 -43.96
CA TYR A 395 -13.26 4.44 -44.97
C TYR A 395 -13.13 3.84 -46.37
N VAL A 396 -12.38 2.75 -46.52
CA VAL A 396 -12.27 2.04 -47.81
C VAL A 396 -13.63 1.49 -48.23
N ILE A 397 -14.36 0.81 -47.33
CA ILE A 397 -15.69 0.28 -47.59
C ILE A 397 -16.67 1.42 -47.96
N ALA A 398 -16.62 2.53 -47.21
CA ALA A 398 -17.44 3.71 -47.49
C ALA A 398 -17.17 4.26 -48.88
N VAL A 399 -15.91 4.44 -49.29
CA VAL A 399 -15.58 4.95 -50.64
C VAL A 399 -16.02 3.98 -51.75
N VAL A 400 -15.82 2.68 -51.55
CA VAL A 400 -16.15 1.66 -52.57
C VAL A 400 -17.66 1.52 -52.78
N HIS A 401 -18.46 1.55 -51.70
CA HIS A 401 -19.89 1.28 -51.77
C HIS A 401 -20.78 2.52 -51.74
N SER A 402 -20.24 3.71 -51.46
CA SER A 402 -21.04 4.95 -51.48
C SER A 402 -21.47 5.36 -52.88
N ASP A 403 -20.74 4.99 -53.94
CA ASP A 403 -21.04 5.35 -55.34
C ASP A 403 -22.41 4.83 -55.84
N ALA A 404 -22.97 3.81 -55.17
CA ALA A 404 -24.30 3.28 -55.46
C ALA A 404 -25.45 4.21 -54.99
N THR A 405 -25.16 5.24 -54.18
CA THR A 405 -26.15 6.16 -53.62
C THR A 405 -26.00 7.58 -54.17
N ALA A 406 -27.13 8.23 -54.50
CA ALA A 406 -27.15 9.63 -54.99
C ALA A 406 -26.63 10.67 -53.98
N SER A 407 -26.18 10.25 -52.79
CA SER A 407 -25.64 11.09 -51.73
C SER A 407 -24.23 10.67 -51.27
N ALA A 408 -23.48 9.94 -52.11
CA ALA A 408 -22.12 9.49 -51.85
C ALA A 408 -21.21 10.59 -51.28
N ASP A 409 -21.23 11.78 -51.89
CA ASP A 409 -20.44 12.95 -51.47
C ASP A 409 -20.78 13.41 -50.04
N ARG A 410 -22.05 13.30 -49.63
CA ARG A 410 -22.50 13.73 -48.30
C ARG A 410 -22.13 12.69 -47.23
N LEU A 411 -22.23 11.40 -47.55
CA LEU A 411 -21.88 10.30 -46.65
C LEU A 411 -20.37 10.23 -46.38
N THR A 412 -19.56 10.39 -47.43
CA THR A 412 -18.11 10.46 -47.31
C THR A 412 -17.66 11.67 -46.50
N VAL A 413 -18.23 12.87 -46.74
CA VAL A 413 -17.96 14.06 -45.92
C VAL A 413 -18.32 13.84 -44.45
N TRP A 414 -19.50 13.28 -44.15
CA TRP A 414 -19.88 12.96 -42.78
C TRP A 414 -18.88 11.99 -42.13
N PHE A 415 -18.51 10.92 -42.83
CA PHE A 415 -17.57 9.94 -42.29
C PHE A 415 -16.17 10.53 -42.09
N SER A 416 -15.69 11.40 -42.99
CA SER A 416 -14.45 12.17 -42.78
C SER A 416 -14.52 13.03 -41.51
N VAL A 417 -15.65 13.70 -41.26
CA VAL A 417 -15.85 14.48 -40.03
C VAL A 417 -15.83 13.58 -38.79
N LEU A 418 -16.49 12.41 -38.85
CA LEU A 418 -16.47 11.42 -37.76
C LEU A 418 -15.04 10.91 -37.47
N VAL A 419 -14.26 10.63 -38.51
CA VAL A 419 -12.84 10.22 -38.39
C VAL A 419 -12.04 11.33 -37.70
N LEU A 420 -12.17 12.58 -38.14
CA LEU A 420 -11.44 13.72 -37.56
C LEU A 420 -11.81 13.95 -36.10
N ILE A 421 -13.10 13.89 -35.75
CA ILE A 421 -13.58 13.99 -34.37
C ILE A 421 -12.97 12.87 -33.51
N THR A 422 -13.02 11.63 -34.00
CA THR A 422 -12.50 10.47 -33.26
C THR A 422 -11.00 10.58 -33.05
N LEU A 423 -10.22 10.93 -34.09
CA LEU A 423 -8.78 11.14 -33.98
C LEU A 423 -8.43 12.29 -33.02
N ALA A 424 -9.17 13.40 -33.06
CA ALA A 424 -8.97 14.52 -32.15
C ALA A 424 -9.21 14.12 -30.69
N LEU A 425 -10.21 13.28 -30.42
CA LEU A 425 -10.47 12.74 -29.08
C LEU A 425 -9.39 11.75 -28.64
N ILE A 426 -8.88 10.90 -29.54
CA ILE A 426 -7.75 10.00 -29.25
C ILE A 426 -6.52 10.81 -28.85
N VAL A 427 -6.13 11.83 -29.62
CA VAL A 427 -4.97 12.69 -29.29
C VAL A 427 -5.15 13.41 -27.94
N ARG A 428 -6.40 13.68 -27.55
CA ARG A 428 -6.74 14.32 -26.27
C ARG A 428 -7.05 13.32 -25.14
N ALA A 429 -6.87 12.01 -25.34
CA ALA A 429 -7.33 10.99 -24.39
C ALA A 429 -6.66 11.07 -23.00
N ASP A 430 -5.48 11.70 -22.88
CA ASP A 430 -4.82 11.91 -21.57
C ASP A 430 -5.40 13.07 -20.76
N ARG A 431 -6.31 13.84 -21.35
CA ARG A 431 -6.95 14.99 -20.70
C ARG A 431 -8.44 14.71 -20.50
N PRO A 432 -9.04 15.21 -19.42
CA PRO A 432 -10.47 15.08 -19.22
C PRO A 432 -11.22 15.74 -20.39
N VAL A 433 -12.02 14.94 -21.09
CA VAL A 433 -12.95 15.43 -22.11
C VAL A 433 -14.16 16.03 -21.38
N SER A 434 -14.61 17.22 -21.81
CA SER A 434 -15.79 17.85 -21.22
C SER A 434 -17.08 17.19 -21.72
N GLY A 435 -18.14 17.22 -20.90
CA GLY A 435 -19.44 16.67 -21.29
C GLY A 435 -20.03 17.32 -22.55
N TRP A 436 -19.77 18.62 -22.77
CA TRP A 436 -20.20 19.34 -23.97
C TRP A 436 -19.50 18.85 -25.24
N VAL A 437 -18.21 18.54 -25.17
CA VAL A 437 -17.47 17.96 -26.31
C VAL A 437 -17.99 16.57 -26.62
N SER A 438 -18.23 15.74 -25.59
CA SER A 438 -18.85 14.43 -25.77
C SER A 438 -20.21 14.55 -26.45
N LEU A 439 -21.12 15.36 -25.88
CA LEU A 439 -22.46 15.57 -26.41
C LEU A 439 -22.42 16.04 -27.86
N GLY A 440 -21.63 17.08 -28.18
CA GLY A 440 -21.49 17.59 -29.54
C GLY A 440 -20.95 16.54 -30.51
N SER A 441 -19.90 15.79 -30.13
CA SER A 441 -19.33 14.73 -30.97
C SER A 441 -20.33 13.62 -31.26
N THR A 442 -21.08 13.19 -30.24
CA THR A 442 -22.08 12.14 -30.34
C THR A 442 -23.31 12.59 -31.14
N THR A 443 -23.75 13.85 -31.01
CA THR A 443 -24.85 14.40 -31.80
C THR A 443 -24.51 14.46 -33.29
N VAL A 444 -23.29 14.91 -33.65
CA VAL A 444 -22.84 14.94 -35.05
C VAL A 444 -22.73 13.52 -35.62
N ALA A 445 -22.15 12.59 -34.84
CA ALA A 445 -22.04 11.18 -35.17
C ALA A 445 -23.42 10.55 -35.45
N LEU A 446 -24.32 10.58 -34.46
CA LEU A 446 -25.64 9.97 -34.55
C LEU A 446 -26.52 10.63 -35.61
N GLY A 447 -26.49 11.96 -35.72
CA GLY A 447 -27.26 12.69 -36.73
C GLY A 447 -26.90 12.28 -38.16
N GLY A 448 -25.61 12.12 -38.47
CA GLY A 448 -25.21 11.66 -39.79
C GLY A 448 -25.39 10.16 -40.01
N LEU A 449 -25.35 9.33 -38.97
CA LEU A 449 -25.77 7.92 -39.07
C LEU A 449 -27.25 7.83 -39.44
N LEU A 450 -28.12 8.57 -38.76
CA LEU A 450 -29.56 8.61 -39.06
C LEU A 450 -29.82 9.08 -40.50
N TYR A 451 -29.06 10.08 -40.95
CA TYR A 451 -29.11 10.51 -42.36
C TYR A 451 -28.66 9.40 -43.29
N ALA A 452 -27.55 8.72 -43.01
CA ALA A 452 -27.05 7.61 -43.81
C ALA A 452 -28.08 6.49 -43.94
N LEU A 453 -28.65 6.05 -42.82
CA LEU A 453 -29.67 5.01 -42.78
C LEU A 453 -30.97 5.40 -43.53
N SER A 454 -31.25 6.70 -43.69
CA SER A 454 -32.41 7.18 -44.46
C SER A 454 -32.20 7.23 -45.98
N VAL A 455 -30.96 7.08 -46.44
CA VAL A 455 -30.58 7.26 -47.86
C VAL A 455 -30.03 5.98 -48.48
N ILE A 456 -29.56 5.02 -47.68
CA ILE A 456 -29.17 3.70 -48.19
C ILE A 456 -30.38 2.95 -48.77
N PRO A 457 -30.18 2.10 -49.80
CA PRO A 457 -31.23 1.24 -50.33
C PRO A 457 -31.91 0.38 -49.24
N PRO A 458 -33.23 0.12 -49.34
CA PRO A 458 -33.93 -0.67 -48.32
C PRO A 458 -33.40 -2.11 -48.18
N ASP A 459 -32.87 -2.70 -49.25
CA ASP A 459 -32.32 -4.05 -49.34
C ASP A 459 -30.83 -4.16 -48.91
N SER A 460 -30.26 -3.08 -48.36
CA SER A 460 -28.84 -3.00 -48.01
C SER A 460 -28.41 -3.84 -46.80
N LEU A 461 -29.32 -4.37 -45.98
CA LEU A 461 -28.97 -5.08 -44.75
C LEU A 461 -28.10 -6.33 -44.98
N ASP A 462 -28.24 -6.97 -46.14
CA ASP A 462 -27.56 -8.23 -46.45
C ASP A 462 -26.26 -8.06 -47.24
N ASN A 463 -25.90 -6.83 -47.62
CA ASN A 463 -24.74 -6.49 -48.42
C ASN A 463 -23.85 -5.42 -47.73
N PHE A 464 -22.82 -4.96 -48.43
CA PHE A 464 -21.87 -3.98 -47.90
C PHE A 464 -22.37 -2.51 -47.92
N ASP A 465 -23.54 -2.23 -48.49
CA ASP A 465 -24.15 -0.89 -48.45
C ASP A 465 -24.62 -0.53 -47.03
N SER A 466 -24.80 -1.52 -46.15
CA SER A 466 -25.07 -1.35 -44.71
C SER A 466 -23.87 -0.86 -43.89
N TRP A 467 -22.73 -0.55 -44.52
CA TRP A 467 -21.49 -0.11 -43.83
C TRP A 467 -21.65 1.04 -42.81
N PRO A 468 -22.62 1.97 -42.88
CA PRO A 468 -22.77 2.98 -41.83
C PRO A 468 -23.09 2.36 -40.46
N ILE A 469 -23.69 1.16 -40.43
CA ILE A 469 -24.00 0.44 -39.20
C ILE A 469 -22.70 0.04 -38.51
N GLY A 470 -22.53 0.46 -37.25
CA GLY A 470 -21.31 0.21 -36.48
C GLY A 470 -20.18 1.20 -36.75
N ALA A 471 -20.32 2.15 -37.69
CA ALA A 471 -19.32 3.18 -37.97
C ALA A 471 -18.98 4.05 -36.74
N LEU A 472 -19.91 4.15 -35.78
CA LEU A 472 -19.74 4.91 -34.54
C LEU A 472 -18.91 4.18 -33.47
N THR A 473 -18.63 2.88 -33.64
CA THR A 473 -17.94 2.05 -32.64
C THR A 473 -16.62 2.66 -32.14
N PRO A 474 -15.71 3.16 -32.99
CA PRO A 474 -14.46 3.76 -32.52
C PRO A 474 -14.67 4.99 -31.64
N LEU A 475 -15.65 5.83 -31.97
CA LEU A 475 -16.00 7.01 -31.15
C LEU A 475 -16.49 6.57 -29.77
N PHE A 476 -17.40 5.59 -29.70
CA PHE A 476 -17.92 5.08 -28.43
C PHE A 476 -16.84 4.41 -27.59
N VAL A 477 -15.91 3.69 -28.21
CA VAL A 477 -14.74 3.11 -27.53
C VAL A 477 -13.90 4.21 -26.88
N VAL A 478 -13.62 5.30 -27.58
CA VAL A 478 -12.88 6.44 -27.01
C VAL A 478 -13.66 7.04 -25.83
N LEU A 479 -14.95 7.33 -25.99
CA LEU A 479 -15.78 7.91 -24.93
C LEU A 479 -15.92 7.00 -23.70
N LEU A 480 -16.05 5.67 -23.87
CA LEU A 480 -16.08 4.73 -22.74
C LEU A 480 -14.82 4.81 -21.86
N THR A 481 -13.68 5.07 -22.49
CA THR A 481 -12.39 5.15 -21.81
C THR A 481 -12.14 6.51 -21.19
N THR A 482 -12.57 7.60 -21.82
CA THR A 482 -12.29 8.99 -21.37
C THR A 482 -13.43 9.65 -20.61
N ARG A 483 -14.65 9.11 -20.64
CA ARG A 483 -15.88 9.69 -20.06
C ARG A 483 -16.66 8.68 -19.22
N SER A 484 -17.85 9.10 -18.80
CA SER A 484 -18.81 8.24 -18.09
C SER A 484 -19.36 7.18 -19.04
N VAL A 485 -19.62 5.98 -18.52
CA VAL A 485 -20.19 4.87 -19.32
C VAL A 485 -21.53 5.26 -19.95
N ARG A 486 -22.31 6.11 -19.25
CA ARG A 486 -23.62 6.58 -19.71
C ARG A 486 -23.53 7.36 -21.03
N GLU A 487 -22.49 8.17 -21.20
CA GLU A 487 -22.29 8.99 -22.40
C GLU A 487 -21.98 8.19 -23.66
N ALA A 488 -21.52 6.94 -23.53
CA ALA A 488 -21.32 6.03 -24.67
C ALA A 488 -22.50 5.06 -24.86
N VAL A 489 -23.16 4.63 -23.77
CA VAL A 489 -24.27 3.67 -23.85
C VAL A 489 -25.57 4.30 -24.35
N ILE A 490 -25.89 5.54 -23.93
CA ILE A 490 -27.09 6.23 -24.40
C ILE A 490 -27.14 6.35 -25.93
N PRO A 491 -26.11 6.87 -26.62
CA PRO A 491 -26.16 6.98 -28.08
C PRO A 491 -26.11 5.63 -28.79
N LEU A 492 -25.44 4.61 -28.23
CA LEU A 492 -25.52 3.24 -28.74
C LEU A 492 -26.98 2.74 -28.72
N VAL A 493 -27.70 2.92 -27.61
CA VAL A 493 -29.12 2.53 -27.52
C VAL A 493 -29.98 3.30 -28.53
N LEU A 494 -29.68 4.58 -28.76
CA LEU A 494 -30.39 5.37 -29.77
C LEU A 494 -30.12 4.87 -31.20
N GLU A 495 -28.90 4.44 -31.50
CA GLU A 495 -28.55 3.77 -32.77
C GLU A 495 -29.36 2.47 -32.94
N GLU A 496 -29.43 1.61 -31.92
CA GLU A 496 -30.21 0.36 -31.99
C GLU A 496 -31.72 0.63 -32.20
N ILE A 497 -32.28 1.62 -31.49
CA ILE A 497 -33.68 2.01 -31.66
C ILE A 497 -33.93 2.51 -33.08
N ALA A 498 -33.00 3.26 -33.67
CA ALA A 498 -33.14 3.76 -35.04
C ALA A 498 -33.14 2.64 -36.08
N ILE A 499 -32.22 1.68 -35.96
CA ILE A 499 -32.16 0.50 -36.84
C ILE A 499 -33.46 -0.30 -36.73
N LEU A 500 -33.90 -0.63 -35.52
CA LEU A 500 -35.15 -1.36 -35.28
C LEU A 500 -36.38 -0.60 -35.79
N SER A 501 -36.41 0.72 -35.65
CA SER A 501 -37.51 1.56 -36.14
C SER A 501 -37.58 1.58 -37.67
N LEU A 502 -36.44 1.62 -38.36
CA LEU A 502 -36.38 1.54 -39.82
C LEU A 502 -36.83 0.18 -40.33
N ILE A 503 -36.43 -0.90 -39.67
CA ILE A 503 -36.92 -2.24 -39.99
C ILE A 503 -38.45 -2.32 -39.79
N ALA A 504 -38.96 -1.84 -38.65
CA ALA A 504 -40.39 -1.88 -38.34
C ALA A 504 -41.25 -1.03 -39.29
N THR A 505 -40.71 0.06 -39.83
CA THR A 505 -41.40 0.97 -40.76
C THR A 505 -41.21 0.59 -42.24
N GLY A 506 -40.42 -0.46 -42.53
CA GLY A 506 -40.11 -0.88 -43.90
C GLY A 506 -39.08 0.01 -44.61
N GLY A 507 -38.38 0.89 -43.89
CA GLY A 507 -37.26 1.66 -44.42
C GLY A 507 -36.00 0.81 -44.63
N LEU A 508 -35.87 -0.30 -43.90
CA LEU A 508 -34.90 -1.37 -44.15
C LEU A 508 -35.64 -2.70 -44.24
N VAL A 509 -35.40 -3.44 -45.30
CA VAL A 509 -35.99 -4.76 -45.57
C VAL A 509 -35.00 -5.82 -45.10
N ALA A 510 -35.51 -6.78 -44.33
CA ALA A 510 -34.76 -7.94 -43.88
C ALA A 510 -35.48 -9.21 -44.32
N ASP A 511 -34.86 -9.96 -45.23
CA ASP A 511 -35.45 -11.17 -45.80
C ASP A 511 -35.45 -12.34 -44.81
N SER A 512 -34.63 -12.27 -43.75
CA SER A 512 -34.58 -13.26 -42.68
C SER A 512 -34.12 -12.68 -41.34
N PRO A 513 -34.38 -13.37 -40.20
CA PRO A 513 -33.78 -13.01 -38.91
C PRO A 513 -32.23 -13.05 -38.93
N ALA A 514 -31.63 -13.82 -39.84
CA ALA A 514 -30.18 -13.92 -40.00
C ALA A 514 -29.56 -12.64 -40.59
N ALA A 515 -30.35 -11.81 -41.29
CA ALA A 515 -29.97 -10.48 -41.79
C ALA A 515 -29.90 -9.43 -40.67
N VAL A 516 -30.88 -9.47 -39.76
CA VAL A 516 -31.08 -8.45 -38.72
C VAL A 516 -30.05 -8.56 -37.60
N LEU A 517 -29.77 -9.79 -37.16
CA LEU A 517 -28.96 -10.02 -35.96
C LEU A 517 -27.49 -9.55 -36.08
N PRO A 518 -26.77 -9.76 -37.20
CA PRO A 518 -25.44 -9.17 -37.40
C PRO A 518 -25.44 -7.63 -37.29
N ALA A 519 -26.45 -6.97 -37.87
CA ALA A 519 -26.56 -5.51 -37.89
C ALA A 519 -26.76 -4.92 -36.48
N LEU A 520 -27.59 -5.56 -35.64
CA LEU A 520 -27.81 -5.12 -34.25
C LEU A 520 -26.62 -5.45 -33.33
N LEU A 521 -25.88 -6.53 -33.61
CA LEU A 521 -24.77 -6.92 -32.74
C LEU A 521 -23.46 -6.19 -33.07
N ALA A 522 -23.25 -5.74 -34.31
CA ALA A 522 -22.01 -5.10 -34.73
C ALA A 522 -21.63 -3.86 -33.88
N PRO A 523 -22.53 -2.90 -33.59
CA PRO A 523 -22.23 -1.75 -32.73
C PRO A 523 -22.04 -2.16 -31.25
N VAL A 524 -22.78 -3.17 -30.80
CA VAL A 524 -22.76 -3.66 -29.41
C VAL A 524 -21.45 -4.39 -29.08
N PHE A 525 -20.91 -5.19 -30.01
CA PHE A 525 -19.72 -6.01 -29.80
C PHE A 525 -18.51 -5.19 -29.32
N GLY A 526 -18.17 -4.12 -30.05
CA GLY A 526 -17.00 -3.30 -29.73
C GLY A 526 -17.15 -2.56 -28.40
N VAL A 527 -18.33 -1.98 -28.15
CA VAL A 527 -18.62 -1.18 -26.95
C VAL A 527 -18.62 -2.05 -25.70
N VAL A 528 -19.35 -3.18 -25.72
CA VAL A 528 -19.46 -4.04 -24.54
C VAL A 528 -18.12 -4.71 -24.23
N MET A 529 -17.36 -5.13 -25.24
CA MET A 529 -16.03 -5.71 -25.04
C MET A 529 -15.10 -4.72 -24.32
N VAL A 530 -15.01 -3.47 -24.80
CA VAL A 530 -14.20 -2.42 -24.17
C VAL A 530 -14.71 -2.07 -22.78
N TRP A 531 -16.03 -2.03 -22.57
CA TRP A 531 -16.60 -1.80 -21.25
C TRP A 531 -16.20 -2.89 -20.23
N ILE A 532 -16.30 -4.17 -20.60
CA ILE A 532 -15.88 -5.28 -19.73
C ILE A 532 -14.38 -5.16 -19.42
N ILE A 533 -13.56 -4.82 -20.42
CA ILE A 533 -12.11 -4.64 -20.25
C ILE A 533 -11.84 -3.53 -19.24
N VAL A 534 -12.38 -2.33 -19.45
CA VAL A 534 -12.20 -1.18 -18.56
C VAL A 534 -12.65 -1.54 -17.14
N ARG A 535 -13.80 -2.20 -17.00
CA ARG A 535 -14.32 -2.66 -15.71
C ARG A 535 -13.39 -3.69 -15.05
N THR A 536 -12.82 -4.60 -15.82
CA THR A 536 -11.89 -5.62 -15.30
C THR A 536 -10.59 -4.96 -14.83
N VAL A 537 -10.02 -4.05 -15.62
CA VAL A 537 -8.79 -3.32 -15.25
C VAL A 537 -8.97 -2.55 -13.96
N VAL A 538 -10.04 -1.76 -13.88
CA VAL A 538 -10.37 -0.96 -12.69
C VAL A 538 -10.69 -1.86 -11.49
N GLY A 539 -11.45 -2.95 -11.71
CA GLY A 539 -11.85 -3.89 -10.67
C GLY A 539 -10.69 -4.72 -10.13
N LEU A 540 -9.73 -5.13 -10.97
CA LEU A 540 -8.55 -5.88 -10.56
C LEU A 540 -7.66 -5.01 -9.66
N GLY A 541 -7.52 -3.71 -9.97
CA GLY A 541 -6.82 -2.77 -9.12
C GLY A 541 -7.42 -2.66 -7.72
N ALA A 542 -8.76 -2.70 -7.59
CA ALA A 542 -9.44 -2.65 -6.31
C ALA A 542 -9.33 -3.95 -5.51
N VAL A 543 -9.44 -5.12 -6.17
CA VAL A 543 -9.34 -6.43 -5.50
C VAL A 543 -7.91 -6.73 -5.07
N VAL A 544 -6.91 -6.39 -5.88
CA VAL A 544 -5.49 -6.49 -5.52
C VAL A 544 -5.18 -5.54 -4.36
N ALA A 545 -5.73 -4.32 -4.36
CA ALA A 545 -5.56 -3.39 -3.24
C ALA A 545 -6.20 -3.87 -1.92
N GLU A 546 -7.28 -4.66 -1.98
CA GLU A 546 -7.90 -5.26 -0.79
C GLU A 546 -7.11 -6.48 -0.29
N ALA A 547 -6.81 -7.44 -1.16
CA ALA A 547 -6.09 -8.67 -0.80
C ALA A 547 -4.66 -8.41 -0.30
N ASN A 548 -4.03 -7.32 -0.75
CA ASN A 548 -2.71 -6.93 -0.29
C ASN A 548 -2.70 -6.36 1.12
N ARG A 549 -3.81 -5.82 1.65
CA ARG A 549 -3.78 -5.17 2.97
C ARG A 549 -3.40 -6.14 4.08
N ASP A 550 -3.91 -7.37 4.03
CA ASP A 550 -3.62 -8.38 5.04
C ASP A 550 -2.16 -8.86 4.95
N GLN A 551 -1.66 -9.09 3.74
CA GLN A 551 -0.27 -9.50 3.52
C GLN A 551 0.73 -8.40 3.91
N VAL A 552 0.41 -7.15 3.56
CA VAL A 552 1.17 -5.96 3.98
C VAL A 552 1.22 -5.89 5.50
N ALA A 553 0.10 -6.06 6.19
CA ALA A 553 0.03 -5.96 7.65
C ALA A 553 0.90 -7.02 8.33
N ILE A 554 0.88 -8.26 7.86
CA ILE A 554 1.72 -9.34 8.37
C ILE A 554 3.21 -9.03 8.13
N ALA A 555 3.59 -8.68 6.90
CA ALA A 555 4.98 -8.39 6.55
C ALA A 555 5.54 -7.19 7.34
N VAL A 556 4.74 -6.14 7.52
CA VAL A 556 5.07 -4.97 8.35
C VAL A 556 5.24 -5.37 9.82
N ALA A 557 4.34 -6.19 10.36
CA ALA A 557 4.42 -6.66 11.74
C ALA A 557 5.66 -7.54 11.98
N GLU A 558 5.96 -8.47 11.06
CA GLU A 558 7.14 -9.32 11.09
C GLU A 558 8.43 -8.49 11.02
N ALA A 559 8.54 -7.58 10.04
CA ALA A 559 9.72 -6.73 9.89
C ALA A 559 9.98 -5.86 11.13
N GLY A 560 8.92 -5.30 11.73
CA GLY A 560 9.03 -4.56 12.99
C GLY A 560 9.40 -5.44 14.19
N HIS A 561 8.89 -6.67 14.25
CA HIS A 561 9.20 -7.63 15.30
C HIS A 561 10.67 -8.09 15.23
N GLU A 562 11.14 -8.52 14.06
CA GLU A 562 12.53 -8.94 13.85
C GLU A 562 13.52 -7.85 14.22
N ALA A 563 13.28 -6.60 13.77
CA ALA A 563 14.14 -5.47 14.08
C ALA A 563 14.20 -5.18 15.59
N ARG A 564 13.07 -5.31 16.30
CA ARG A 564 12.98 -5.10 17.75
C ARG A 564 13.76 -6.17 18.52
N THR A 565 13.54 -7.44 18.18
CA THR A 565 14.19 -8.59 18.82
C THR A 565 15.70 -8.58 18.58
N ALA A 566 16.13 -8.33 17.34
CA ALA A 566 17.55 -8.26 17.00
C ALA A 566 18.29 -7.14 17.76
N LEU A 567 17.70 -5.95 17.86
CA LEU A 567 18.32 -4.85 18.58
C LEU A 567 18.42 -5.13 20.09
N HIS A 568 17.36 -5.66 20.69
CA HIS A 568 17.36 -5.98 22.12
C HIS A 568 18.36 -7.07 22.48
N GLN A 569 18.38 -8.16 21.72
CA GLN A 569 19.31 -9.27 21.96
C GLN A 569 20.76 -8.78 21.92
N ARG A 570 21.10 -7.98 20.91
CA ARG A 570 22.42 -7.36 20.79
C ARG A 570 22.77 -6.48 22.00
N ARG A 571 21.83 -5.67 22.49
CA ARG A 571 22.06 -4.79 23.65
C ARG A 571 22.22 -5.55 24.96
N ILE A 572 21.44 -6.61 25.17
CA ILE A 572 21.60 -7.50 26.32
C ILE A 572 22.95 -8.20 26.28
N GLU A 573 23.40 -8.67 25.11
CA GLU A 573 24.72 -9.27 24.97
C GLU A 573 25.85 -8.29 25.32
N GLU A 574 25.76 -7.03 24.85
CA GLU A 574 26.78 -6.00 25.08
C GLU A 574 26.88 -5.53 26.54
N ILE A 575 25.76 -5.34 27.24
CA ILE A 575 25.72 -4.74 28.58
C ILE A 575 25.43 -5.77 29.67
N GLY A 576 24.54 -6.72 29.37
CA GLY A 576 24.16 -7.80 30.28
C GLY A 576 25.33 -8.70 30.66
N ALA A 577 26.37 -8.82 29.82
CA ALA A 577 27.58 -9.56 30.17
C ALA A 577 28.23 -9.10 31.49
N GLN A 578 28.07 -7.83 31.87
CA GLN A 578 28.62 -7.29 33.13
C GLN A 578 27.57 -7.15 34.23
N LEU A 579 26.36 -6.70 33.89
CA LEU A 579 25.30 -6.44 34.88
C LEU A 579 24.65 -7.74 35.37
N LEU A 580 24.39 -8.68 34.46
CA LEU A 580 23.59 -9.88 34.75
C LEU A 580 24.27 -10.85 35.73
N PRO A 581 25.60 -11.10 35.67
CA PRO A 581 26.27 -11.96 36.67
C PRO A 581 26.16 -11.40 38.08
N PHE A 582 26.36 -10.09 38.25
CA PHE A 582 26.28 -9.44 39.57
C PHE A 582 24.85 -9.44 40.12
N LEU A 583 23.87 -9.08 39.30
CA LEU A 583 22.46 -9.08 39.73
C LEU A 583 21.98 -10.50 40.10
N ARG A 584 22.42 -11.54 39.38
CA ARG A 584 22.11 -12.94 39.70
C ARG A 584 22.78 -13.40 40.99
N GLU A 585 24.06 -13.07 41.20
CA GLU A 585 24.80 -13.39 42.43
C GLU A 585 24.01 -12.90 43.67
N ILE A 586 23.55 -11.65 43.63
CA ILE A 586 22.74 -11.07 44.71
C ILE A 586 21.34 -11.72 44.79
N ALA A 587 20.65 -11.89 43.66
CA ALA A 587 19.29 -12.42 43.63
C ALA A 587 19.20 -13.86 44.18
N GLU A 588 20.20 -14.70 43.87
CA GLU A 588 20.27 -16.10 44.30
C GLU A 588 20.77 -16.25 45.75
N GLY A 589 21.33 -15.19 46.34
CA GLY A 589 21.94 -15.26 47.67
C GLY A 589 23.25 -16.06 47.68
N SER A 590 23.94 -16.13 46.54
CA SER A 590 25.17 -16.92 46.33
C SER A 590 26.45 -16.10 46.53
N GLU A 591 26.33 -14.88 47.05
CA GLU A 591 27.45 -13.98 47.27
C GLU A 591 28.52 -14.56 48.21
N GLN A 592 29.78 -14.48 47.80
CA GLN A 592 30.95 -14.95 48.58
C GLN A 592 31.71 -13.80 49.24
N ARG A 593 31.43 -12.56 48.80
CA ARG A 593 32.12 -11.33 49.19
C ARG A 593 31.40 -10.60 50.32
N ALA A 594 32.14 -9.80 51.07
CA ALA A 594 31.56 -9.00 52.13
C ALA A 594 30.63 -7.91 51.55
N TRP A 595 29.53 -7.60 52.24
CA TRP A 595 28.50 -6.66 51.73
C TRP A 595 29.04 -5.24 51.43
N HIS A 596 30.15 -4.84 52.06
CA HIS A 596 30.79 -3.56 51.76
C HIS A 596 31.47 -3.55 50.37
N GLU A 597 32.07 -4.66 49.93
CA GLU A 597 32.66 -4.81 48.59
C GLU A 597 31.56 -4.85 47.52
N LEU A 598 30.44 -5.52 47.81
CA LEU A 598 29.28 -5.56 46.91
C LEU A 598 28.64 -4.18 46.72
N ARG A 599 28.68 -3.32 47.74
CA ARG A 599 28.24 -1.92 47.64
C ARG A 599 29.12 -1.09 46.72
N GLU A 600 30.44 -1.21 46.82
CA GLU A 600 31.37 -0.51 45.93
C GLU A 600 31.19 -0.98 44.48
N GLN A 601 31.02 -2.29 44.27
CA GLN A 601 30.76 -2.84 42.95
C GLN A 601 29.40 -2.37 42.38
N ALA A 602 28.34 -2.33 43.20
CA ALA A 602 27.03 -1.83 42.79
C ALA A 602 27.07 -0.35 42.37
N GLN A 603 27.86 0.49 43.05
CA GLN A 603 28.05 1.89 42.67
C GLN A 603 28.77 2.05 41.33
N LEU A 604 29.78 1.21 41.08
CA LEU A 604 30.48 1.20 39.79
C LEU A 604 29.52 0.79 38.65
N LEU A 605 28.77 -0.30 38.84
CA LEU A 605 27.82 -0.80 37.85
C LEU A 605 26.65 0.16 37.62
N GLU A 606 26.20 0.89 38.65
CA GLU A 606 25.16 1.92 38.52
C GLU A 606 25.66 3.09 37.66
N THR A 607 26.93 3.48 37.86
CA THR A 607 27.58 4.48 37.01
C THR A 607 27.65 4.00 35.57
N THR A 608 28.05 2.75 35.32
CA THR A 608 28.07 2.15 33.96
C THR A 608 26.70 2.13 33.32
N ALA A 609 25.65 1.72 34.04
CA ALA A 609 24.28 1.71 33.53
C ALA A 609 23.78 3.13 33.18
N ARG A 610 24.15 4.11 34.01
CA ARG A 610 23.82 5.52 33.79
C ARG A 610 24.57 6.12 32.60
N ASP A 611 25.83 5.77 32.43
CA ASP A 611 26.61 6.22 31.28
C ASP A 611 26.02 5.74 29.96
N GLU A 612 25.59 4.47 29.93
CA GLU A 612 24.93 3.87 28.77
C GLU A 612 23.55 4.47 28.51
N LEU A 613 22.84 4.93 29.54
CA LEU A 613 21.59 5.68 29.40
C LEU A 613 21.83 7.02 28.66
N HIS A 614 22.94 7.69 28.97
CA HIS A 614 23.29 8.99 28.37
C HIS A 614 23.98 8.87 27.00
N LEU A 615 24.73 7.80 26.76
CA LEU A 615 25.51 7.57 25.53
C LEU A 615 25.30 6.16 24.95
N PRO A 616 24.06 5.80 24.57
CA PRO A 616 23.73 4.44 24.20
C PRO A 616 24.53 3.96 22.98
N GLY A 617 25.32 2.91 23.15
CA GLY A 617 26.09 2.24 22.08
C GLY A 617 27.41 2.91 21.71
N VAL A 618 27.79 3.97 22.42
CA VAL A 618 29.10 4.62 22.27
C VAL A 618 30.14 3.95 23.17
N ILE A 619 29.74 3.47 24.35
CA ILE A 619 30.64 2.99 25.41
C ILE A 619 30.89 1.50 25.24
N ASP A 620 31.77 1.19 24.29
CA ASP A 620 32.27 -0.15 24.08
C ASP A 620 33.28 -0.58 25.17
N ALA A 621 33.80 -1.81 25.08
CA ALA A 621 34.72 -2.35 26.08
C ALA A 621 35.99 -1.50 26.24
N GLU A 622 36.53 -0.92 25.16
CA GLU A 622 37.75 -0.11 25.21
C GLU A 622 37.51 1.24 25.90
N VAL A 623 36.48 1.99 25.50
CA VAL A 623 36.16 3.28 26.13
C VAL A 623 35.81 3.08 27.60
N ARG A 624 35.11 1.99 27.94
CA ARG A 624 34.75 1.64 29.31
C ARG A 624 35.98 1.44 30.20
N ASP A 625 36.95 0.64 29.77
CA ASP A 625 38.17 0.39 30.54
C ASP A 625 38.94 1.70 30.82
N ARG A 626 39.03 2.59 29.82
CA ARG A 626 39.66 3.91 29.98
C ARG A 626 38.90 4.80 30.96
N LEU A 627 37.56 4.80 30.92
CA LEU A 627 36.72 5.53 31.87
C LEU A 627 36.92 5.01 33.31
N ASP A 628 37.00 3.70 33.48
CA ASP A 628 37.21 3.06 34.79
C ASP A 628 38.61 3.34 35.35
N VAL A 629 39.65 3.35 34.49
CA VAL A 629 41.00 3.78 34.88
C VAL A 629 41.00 5.24 35.30
N ALA A 630 40.36 6.13 34.54
CA ALA A 630 40.29 7.55 34.86
C ALA A 630 39.55 7.80 36.18
N ARG A 631 38.41 7.12 36.41
CA ARG A 631 37.64 7.22 37.66
C ARG A 631 38.43 6.75 38.88
N ARG A 632 39.15 5.63 38.76
CA ARG A 632 40.04 5.13 39.84
C ARG A 632 41.16 6.10 40.18
N ALA A 633 41.62 6.88 39.20
CA ALA A 633 42.59 7.95 39.41
C ALA A 633 41.98 9.27 39.95
N GLY A 634 40.66 9.30 40.20
CA GLY A 634 39.96 10.46 40.77
C GLY A 634 39.28 11.39 39.76
N CYS A 635 39.20 11.02 38.48
CA CYS A 635 38.50 11.81 37.46
C CYS A 635 36.98 11.82 37.68
N VAL A 636 36.37 13.00 37.75
CA VAL A 636 34.92 13.18 37.74
C VAL A 636 34.41 13.20 36.30
N VAL A 637 33.77 12.12 35.87
CA VAL A 637 33.17 11.99 34.53
C VAL A 637 31.69 12.37 34.57
N ARG A 638 31.23 13.21 33.64
CA ARG A 638 29.82 13.57 33.46
C ARG A 638 29.41 13.54 31.99
N PHE A 639 28.26 12.94 31.72
CA PHE A 639 27.60 12.96 30.42
C PHE A 639 26.30 13.75 30.52
N GLN A 640 26.06 14.65 29.56
CA GLN A 640 24.85 15.45 29.46
C GLN A 640 24.29 15.28 28.05
N SER A 641 23.02 14.89 27.94
CA SER A 641 22.29 14.84 26.68
C SER A 641 20.93 15.46 26.93
N ASP A 642 20.56 16.48 26.15
CA ASP A 642 19.26 17.16 26.25
C ASP A 642 18.15 16.42 25.48
N SER A 643 18.42 15.22 24.97
CA SER A 643 17.52 14.51 24.06
C SER A 643 17.59 13.00 24.21
N ASP A 644 16.43 12.37 24.04
CA ASP A 644 16.23 10.94 23.73
C ASP A 644 16.76 10.59 22.31
N ALA A 645 17.91 11.15 21.91
CA ALA A 645 18.51 10.92 20.62
C ALA A 645 18.94 9.45 20.55
N VAL A 646 18.15 8.68 19.80
CA VAL A 646 18.20 7.20 19.69
C VAL A 646 19.59 6.69 19.24
N TYR A 647 20.43 7.56 18.63
CA TYR A 647 21.75 7.21 18.12
C TYR A 647 22.75 8.37 18.24
N PRO A 648 23.54 8.44 19.34
CA PRO A 648 24.70 9.32 19.39
C PRO A 648 25.69 8.94 18.27
N PRO A 649 26.40 9.89 17.64
CA PRO A 649 27.37 9.56 16.61
C PRO A 649 28.47 8.65 17.15
N LEU A 650 28.81 7.57 16.43
CA LEU A 650 29.89 6.66 16.83
C LEU A 650 31.26 7.36 16.94
N VAL A 651 31.43 8.51 16.28
CA VAL A 651 32.64 9.35 16.41
C VAL A 651 32.92 9.78 17.86
N LEU A 652 31.90 9.80 18.72
CA LEU A 652 32.03 10.07 20.15
C LEU A 652 32.90 9.03 20.85
N ARG A 653 32.91 7.79 20.35
CA ARG A 653 33.75 6.70 20.88
C ARG A 653 35.22 7.09 20.73
N ASP A 654 35.61 7.46 19.52
CA ASP A 654 36.98 7.88 19.21
C ASP A 654 37.35 9.15 19.97
N LEU A 655 36.38 10.06 20.16
CA LEU A 655 36.57 11.32 20.88
C LEU A 655 36.91 11.06 22.36
N LEU A 656 36.13 10.20 23.03
CA LEU A 656 36.36 9.80 24.41
C LEU A 656 37.69 9.04 24.56
N ALA A 657 37.96 8.09 23.67
CA ALA A 657 39.21 7.35 23.67
C ALA A 657 40.41 8.30 23.53
N THR A 658 40.36 9.25 22.58
CA THR A 658 41.43 10.23 22.34
C THR A 658 41.63 11.15 23.54
N ALA A 659 40.55 11.63 24.15
CA ALA A 659 40.59 12.52 25.30
C ALA A 659 41.22 11.87 26.54
N LEU A 660 40.96 10.58 26.74
CA LEU A 660 41.49 9.78 27.85
C LEU A 660 42.86 9.15 27.55
N THR A 661 43.42 9.38 26.36
CA THR A 661 44.77 8.89 26.03
C THR A 661 45.82 9.73 26.73
N GLY A 662 46.69 9.12 27.54
CA GLY A 662 47.81 9.77 28.23
C GLY A 662 48.17 9.06 29.54
N SER A 663 49.29 9.44 30.15
CA SER A 663 49.74 8.91 31.45
C SER A 663 49.01 9.53 32.65
N GLU A 664 48.47 10.74 32.51
CA GLU A 664 47.70 11.43 33.55
C GLU A 664 46.25 11.69 33.09
N PRO A 665 45.25 11.09 33.75
CA PRO A 665 43.85 11.35 33.46
C PRO A 665 43.43 12.74 33.98
N PRO A 666 42.44 13.40 33.35
CA PRO A 666 41.93 14.68 33.83
C PRO A 666 41.27 14.54 35.22
N LEU A 667 41.18 15.65 35.96
CA LEU A 667 40.40 15.74 37.21
C LEU A 667 38.89 15.76 36.93
N ARG A 668 38.46 16.31 35.79
CA ARG A 668 37.06 16.31 35.36
C ARG A 668 36.97 16.16 33.85
N LEU A 669 36.03 15.34 33.40
CA LEU A 669 35.64 15.20 32.00
C LEU A 669 34.13 15.40 31.90
N THR A 670 33.68 16.33 31.05
CA THR A 670 32.27 16.56 30.76
C THR A 670 32.04 16.47 29.26
N LEU A 671 31.12 15.60 28.83
CA LEU A 671 30.67 15.53 27.44
C LEU A 671 29.19 15.93 27.38
N SER A 672 28.87 16.91 26.54
CA SER A 672 27.52 17.44 26.34
C SER A 672 27.08 17.28 24.89
N LEU A 673 25.85 16.82 24.68
CA LEU A 673 25.24 16.59 23.37
C LEU A 673 24.01 17.49 23.17
N TYR A 674 24.01 18.23 22.07
CA TYR A 674 22.92 19.10 21.64
C TYR A 674 22.43 18.69 20.25
N PRO A 675 21.33 17.93 20.14
CA PRO A 675 20.81 17.51 18.85
C PRO A 675 20.00 18.60 18.17
N GLY A 676 20.27 18.80 16.89
CA GLY A 676 19.45 19.55 15.94
C GLY A 676 18.78 18.65 14.90
N THR A 677 18.06 19.24 13.96
CA THR A 677 17.26 18.54 12.93
C THR A 677 18.10 17.72 11.94
N GLU A 678 19.33 18.15 11.63
CA GLU A 678 20.24 17.44 10.70
C GLU A 678 21.64 17.17 11.28
N GLN A 679 21.97 17.79 12.41
CA GLN A 679 23.31 17.77 13.00
C GLN A 679 23.23 17.62 14.53
N VAL A 680 24.27 17.05 15.12
CA VAL A 680 24.48 16.92 16.56
C VAL A 680 25.72 17.73 16.92
N GLU A 681 25.54 18.72 17.77
CA GLU A 681 26.65 19.48 18.33
C GLU A 681 27.15 18.76 19.60
N VAL A 682 28.47 18.62 19.67
CA VAL A 682 29.18 17.86 20.70
C VAL A 682 30.16 18.81 21.37
N SER A 683 30.10 18.90 22.69
CA SER A 683 31.07 19.63 23.50
C SER A 683 31.77 18.68 24.47
N LEU A 684 33.08 18.60 24.40
CA LEU A 684 33.92 17.87 25.34
C LEU A 684 34.79 18.87 26.12
N VAL A 685 34.68 18.87 27.44
CA VAL A 685 35.47 19.71 28.33
C VAL A 685 36.25 18.83 29.30
N THR A 686 37.58 19.02 29.35
CA THR A 686 38.45 18.34 30.33
C THR A 686 39.20 19.36 31.18
N VAL A 687 39.34 19.08 32.47
CA VAL A 687 40.00 19.94 33.46
C VAL A 687 41.06 19.13 34.22
N PRO A 688 42.28 19.63 34.43
CA PRO A 688 42.82 20.90 33.91
C PRO A 688 43.16 20.81 32.41
N GLY A 689 43.56 21.93 31.81
CA GLY A 689 44.03 21.96 30.43
C GLY A 689 45.30 21.13 30.21
N ASP A 690 45.39 20.46 29.07
CA ASP A 690 46.54 19.68 28.61
C ASP A 690 46.80 19.95 27.12
N ALA A 691 47.87 20.69 26.84
CA ALA A 691 48.31 21.01 25.48
C ALA A 691 48.56 19.78 24.60
N ALA A 692 49.04 18.68 25.19
CA ALA A 692 49.22 17.44 24.46
C ALA A 692 47.86 16.81 24.10
N ARG A 693 46.86 16.86 24.99
CA ARG A 693 45.48 16.41 24.71
C ARG A 693 44.83 17.26 23.64
N SER A 694 44.94 18.59 23.72
CA SER A 694 44.45 19.52 22.70
C SER A 694 45.07 19.22 21.33
N ALA A 695 46.39 19.01 21.25
CA ALA A 695 47.08 18.66 20.01
C ALA A 695 46.70 17.28 19.45
N ARG A 696 46.32 16.32 20.30
CA ARG A 696 45.76 15.03 19.87
C ARG A 696 44.36 15.21 19.29
N LEU A 697 43.48 15.92 19.99
CA LEU A 697 42.10 16.17 19.55
C LEU A 697 42.04 16.93 18.22
N ARG A 698 42.87 17.98 18.04
CA ARG A 698 42.94 18.70 16.74
C ARG A 698 43.37 17.81 15.59
N ARG A 699 44.33 16.90 15.81
CA ARG A 699 44.83 15.99 14.77
C ARG A 699 43.84 14.90 14.43
N SER A 700 43.30 14.21 15.43
CA SER A 700 42.39 13.08 15.21
C SER A 700 41.05 13.49 14.60
N PHE A 701 40.60 14.72 14.84
CA PHE A 701 39.28 15.19 14.39
C PHE A 701 39.34 16.28 13.32
N ALA A 702 40.49 16.54 12.69
CA ALA A 702 40.67 17.64 11.71
C ALA A 702 39.59 17.68 10.59
N GLY A 703 39.09 16.51 10.16
CA GLY A 703 38.02 16.42 9.15
C GLY A 703 36.67 16.99 9.58
N PHE A 704 36.42 17.16 10.88
CA PHE A 704 35.17 17.73 11.43
C PHE A 704 35.28 19.24 11.69
N ALA A 705 36.40 19.88 11.31
CA ALA A 705 36.72 21.26 11.64
C ALA A 705 36.48 21.63 13.13
N PRO A 706 37.02 20.84 14.08
CA PRO A 706 36.72 20.98 15.49
C PRO A 706 37.31 22.28 16.03
N VAL A 707 36.54 23.01 16.83
CA VAL A 707 37.06 24.15 17.61
C VAL A 707 37.64 23.58 18.89
N VAL A 708 38.97 23.55 18.99
CA VAL A 708 39.69 23.04 20.15
C VAL A 708 40.49 24.15 20.81
N ASP A 709 40.02 24.59 21.96
CA ASP A 709 40.65 25.61 22.79
C ASP A 709 41.40 24.95 23.95
N ASP A 710 42.64 25.40 24.15
CA ASP A 710 43.47 24.97 25.27
C ASP A 710 43.72 26.16 26.18
N LEU A 711 42.97 26.20 27.28
CA LEU A 711 43.15 27.18 28.34
C LEU A 711 43.89 26.51 29.50
N PRO A 712 44.66 27.25 30.31
CA PRO A 712 45.32 26.69 31.49
C PRO A 712 44.35 25.94 32.42
N GLU A 713 43.09 26.40 32.45
CA GLU A 713 42.03 25.89 33.30
C GLU A 713 41.28 24.69 32.67
N ALA A 714 41.23 24.57 31.34
CA ALA A 714 40.48 23.52 30.66
C ALA A 714 40.90 23.34 29.18
N THR A 715 40.82 22.10 28.70
CA THR A 715 40.82 21.81 27.26
C THR A 715 39.38 21.57 26.80
N CYS A 716 38.90 22.40 25.89
CA CYS A 716 37.54 22.34 25.31
C CYS A 716 37.61 21.92 23.84
N ALA A 717 36.78 20.98 23.42
CA ALA A 717 36.64 20.56 22.03
C ALA A 717 35.17 20.56 21.63
N HIS A 718 34.84 21.35 20.62
CA HIS A 718 33.51 21.43 20.02
C HIS A 718 33.51 20.83 18.62
N LEU A 719 32.55 19.94 18.35
CA LEU A 719 32.37 19.28 17.06
C LEU A 719 30.91 19.34 16.61
N VAL A 720 30.69 19.44 15.31
CA VAL A 720 29.36 19.35 14.70
C VAL A 720 29.33 18.13 13.78
N VAL A 721 28.40 17.21 14.02
CA VAL A 721 28.35 15.90 13.34
C VAL A 721 26.98 15.70 12.70
N ARG A 722 26.91 15.32 11.41
CA ARG A 722 25.62 15.00 10.76
C ARG A 722 25.00 13.72 11.32
N GLN A 723 23.69 13.72 11.52
CA GLN A 723 22.95 12.51 11.88
C GLN A 723 22.99 11.52 10.70
N GLY A 724 23.47 10.28 10.91
CA GLY A 724 23.40 9.21 9.90
C GLY A 724 24.73 8.61 9.40
N GLY A 725 25.90 9.06 9.87
CA GLY A 725 27.14 8.30 9.69
C GLY A 725 28.37 9.11 9.25
N GLY A 726 29.30 9.26 10.19
CA GLY A 726 30.71 8.85 10.03
C GLY A 726 31.61 9.49 8.99
N THR A 727 31.16 10.40 8.12
CA THR A 727 32.05 11.06 7.15
C THR A 727 32.11 12.57 7.32
N PRO A 728 33.33 13.15 7.29
CA PRO A 728 33.50 14.60 7.35
C PRO A 728 32.78 15.28 6.17
N PRO A 729 32.30 16.52 6.32
CA PRO A 729 31.80 17.27 5.19
C PRO A 729 32.89 17.36 4.13
N ILE A 730 32.57 16.92 2.90
CA ILE A 730 33.45 17.13 1.74
C ILE A 730 33.61 18.64 1.61
N SER A 731 34.82 19.14 1.88
CA SER A 731 35.19 20.53 1.67
C SER A 731 35.02 20.84 0.18
N GLY A 732 34.05 21.68 -0.14
CA GLY A 732 33.96 22.30 -1.46
C GLY A 732 35.14 23.24 -1.65
N THR A 733 36.05 22.84 -2.53
CA THR A 733 36.90 23.75 -3.31
C THR A 733 36.33 23.85 -4.71
#